data_AF-B4RR42-F1
#
_entry.id   AF-B4RR42-F1
#
_cell.length_a   1.000
_cell.length_b   1.000
_cell.length_c   1.000
_cell.angle_alpha   90.00
_cell.angle_beta   90.00
_cell.angle_gamma   90.00
#
_symmetry.space_group_name_H-M   'P 1'
#
loop_
_entity.id
_entity.type
_entity.pdbx_description
1 polymer ?
#
loop_
_entity_poly.entity_id
_entity_poly.type
_entity_poly.pdbx_seq_one_letter_code
_entity_poly.pdbx_strand_id
1 'polypeptide(L)'
;MYAAPVSDGARCFVIIRRRMPFQTAFFCIFLFGRSMNEFSLAPIVVVLLVSVITVILCRKFNIPSMLGYLLVGFLAGPGMLSLIPKSHATDYLGEIGIVFLMFSIGLEFSLPKLRAMRRLVFGLGGLQVGVTMLSVMGILMLTGVPFNWAFAVSGALAMSSTAIVSRILSEKTELGQPHGQMAMGVLLMQDIAVVPLMILIPALAGGGDGNIWAALGLAFAKMLLTLGLLFFVGSKIMSRWFRMVAKRKSSELFMINVLLVTLGVAYLTELEGLSMALGAFVAGMLLSETEYRFQVEDDIRPFRDILLGFFFITVGMKLDIQALIGGWRQVLMLLAMLLVLKALVVFAIAFKMKHSVGDSLKTALYLAQGGEFGFVMLAIAGQLDMVSPELEQAATAAVLLSMIIAPFLLGGSDALVGRLVKSSWDMKSLDLHSMLVEAMSKSDHVLIVGFGRGGQTVGRVLAQEDIPYFALDLDIARVQVARSAGEPVSFGDAKRREVLEAAGLGRAKMVVVTLNNMHETQHVLDNVLSMHPNMPVYARATNDDYVKTFTDMGAEEAVSDTKETGLVLAGYAMLGNGASYRHVYQTMANIRHSRYAALEGLFVGSDDEAGFGENGETVRHAFPLAAEAYAVGKTVGTLPMAAYGIKLLFVRRRTGRIENPDASFTLEGGDVLVVAGKKEEIISFENWSLQGI
;
A
#
# COMPACT_ATOMS: atom_id res chain seq x y z
N MET A 1 26.41 -74.88 17.53
CA MET A 1 26.20 -75.85 16.43
C MET A 1 24.76 -75.66 15.95
N TYR A 2 24.55 -75.59 14.63
CA TYR A 2 23.36 -75.18 13.88
C TYR A 2 21.96 -75.53 14.42
N ALA A 3 21.01 -74.58 14.29
CA ALA A 3 19.74 -74.78 13.55
C ALA A 3 18.97 -73.45 13.41
N ALA A 4 18.56 -73.11 12.19
CA ALA A 4 17.61 -72.03 11.87
C ALA A 4 16.16 -72.53 12.01
N PRO A 5 15.18 -71.60 12.08
CA PRO A 5 14.11 -71.66 11.08
C PRO A 5 13.71 -70.30 10.49
N VAL A 6 13.20 -70.37 9.26
CA VAL A 6 12.63 -69.29 8.44
C VAL A 6 11.11 -69.31 8.56
N SER A 7 10.48 -68.15 8.82
CA SER A 7 9.10 -67.71 8.42
C SER A 7 8.74 -66.47 9.27
N ASP A 8 8.22 -65.33 8.80
CA ASP A 8 6.96 -65.18 8.05
C ASP A 8 6.71 -63.75 7.48
N GLY A 9 7.74 -62.94 7.20
CA GLY A 9 7.53 -61.54 6.75
C GLY A 9 7.23 -61.35 5.25
N ALA A 10 7.57 -62.32 4.41
CA ALA A 10 7.66 -62.13 2.95
C ALA A 10 6.39 -62.57 2.16
N ARG A 11 5.31 -62.98 2.82
CA ARG A 11 4.07 -63.46 2.14
C ARG A 11 2.92 -62.45 2.08
N CYS A 12 3.03 -61.28 2.70
CA CYS A 12 1.96 -60.25 2.59
C CYS A 12 2.11 -59.27 1.41
N PHE A 13 3.14 -59.42 0.57
CA PHE A 13 3.33 -58.52 -0.58
C PHE A 13 2.63 -58.96 -1.88
N VAL A 14 1.93 -60.11 -1.87
CA VAL A 14 1.37 -60.71 -3.11
C VAL A 14 -0.17 -60.67 -3.19
N ILE A 15 -0.90 -60.23 -2.17
CA ILE A 15 -2.38 -60.20 -2.23
C ILE A 15 -2.96 -58.88 -1.73
N ILE A 16 -2.63 -57.74 -2.36
CA ILE A 16 -3.54 -56.59 -2.45
C ILE A 16 -3.34 -55.91 -3.81
N ARG A 17 -3.64 -56.65 -4.89
CA ARG A 17 -3.87 -56.07 -6.22
C ARG A 17 -5.37 -56.10 -6.50
N ARG A 18 -6.14 -55.22 -5.85
CA ARG A 18 -7.50 -54.85 -6.28
C ARG A 18 -8.05 -53.66 -5.48
N ARG A 19 -8.26 -52.55 -6.20
CA ARG A 19 -9.08 -51.37 -5.87
C ARG A 19 -9.03 -50.88 -4.42
N MET A 20 -8.09 -49.97 -4.14
CA MET A 20 -8.31 -48.92 -3.12
C MET A 20 -8.04 -47.55 -3.74
N PRO A 21 -8.87 -46.53 -3.45
CA PRO A 21 -8.62 -45.17 -3.90
C PRO A 21 -7.33 -44.63 -3.26
N PHE A 22 -6.57 -43.86 -4.02
CA PHE A 22 -5.26 -43.29 -3.66
C PHE A 22 -5.23 -42.57 -2.28
N GLN A 23 -6.39 -42.15 -1.76
CA GLN A 23 -6.56 -41.52 -0.47
C GLN A 23 -6.31 -42.43 0.75
N THR A 24 -6.52 -43.75 0.65
CA THR A 24 -6.35 -44.67 1.81
C THR A 24 -4.94 -45.22 1.93
N ALA A 25 -4.19 -45.35 0.82
CA ALA A 25 -2.80 -45.79 0.84
C ALA A 25 -1.87 -44.74 1.50
N PHE A 26 -2.15 -43.46 1.31
CA PHE A 26 -1.39 -42.36 1.93
C PHE A 26 -1.58 -42.32 3.45
N PHE A 27 -2.77 -42.69 3.94
CA PHE A 27 -3.09 -42.71 5.37
C PHE A 27 -2.52 -43.94 6.09
N CYS A 28 -2.46 -45.10 5.42
CA CYS A 28 -1.93 -46.34 6.01
C CYS A 28 -0.40 -46.37 6.14
N ILE A 29 0.34 -45.72 5.23
CA ILE A 29 1.82 -45.66 5.33
C ILE A 29 2.26 -44.77 6.51
N PHE A 30 1.43 -43.80 6.90
CA PHE A 30 1.75 -42.83 7.96
C PHE A 30 1.59 -43.39 9.38
N LEU A 31 0.76 -44.41 9.58
CA LEU A 31 0.45 -44.96 10.91
C LEU A 31 1.39 -46.09 11.38
N PHE A 32 2.15 -46.73 10.49
CA PHE A 32 2.97 -47.91 10.83
C PHE A 32 4.48 -47.78 10.59
N GLY A 33 4.97 -46.60 10.19
CA GLY A 33 6.40 -46.33 9.99
C GLY A 33 7.11 -45.82 11.25
N ARG A 34 6.95 -46.49 12.40
CA ARG A 34 7.66 -46.12 13.64
C ARG A 34 8.93 -46.96 13.78
N SER A 35 9.94 -46.67 12.97
CA SER A 35 11.36 -46.95 13.25
C SER A 35 12.20 -46.41 12.11
N MET A 36 13.11 -45.47 12.43
CA MET A 36 14.44 -45.20 11.82
C MET A 36 14.72 -43.68 11.74
N ASN A 37 15.84 -43.29 12.36
CA ASN A 37 16.40 -41.94 12.42
C ASN A 37 16.93 -41.48 11.04
N GLU A 38 16.08 -40.91 10.18
CA GLU A 38 16.52 -40.05 9.08
C GLU A 38 15.60 -38.82 8.95
N PHE A 39 16.20 -37.64 8.77
CA PHE A 39 15.49 -36.39 8.51
C PHE A 39 14.70 -36.49 7.20
N SER A 40 13.47 -36.99 7.28
CA SER A 40 12.55 -37.01 6.14
C SER A 40 12.14 -35.58 5.79
N LEU A 41 12.20 -35.22 4.51
CA LEU A 41 11.67 -33.94 4.00
C LEU A 41 10.13 -33.90 4.03
N ALA A 42 9.47 -35.04 4.26
CA ALA A 42 8.01 -35.17 4.21
C ALA A 42 7.27 -34.19 5.14
N PRO A 43 7.65 -33.98 6.42
CA PRO A 43 6.99 -33.01 7.29
C PRO A 43 7.09 -31.58 6.76
N ILE A 44 8.26 -31.19 6.22
CA ILE A 44 8.48 -29.86 5.63
C ILE A 44 7.58 -29.66 4.42
N VAL A 45 7.51 -30.64 3.51
CA VAL A 45 6.65 -30.59 2.32
C VAL A 45 5.17 -30.51 2.71
N VAL A 46 4.73 -31.26 3.73
CA VAL A 46 3.35 -31.20 4.23
C VAL A 46 3.03 -29.84 4.82
N VAL A 47 3.92 -29.27 5.65
CA VAL A 47 3.74 -27.94 6.23
C VAL A 47 3.68 -26.86 5.14
N LEU A 48 4.53 -26.94 4.12
CA LEU A 48 4.48 -26.04 2.96
C LEU A 48 3.18 -26.19 2.18
N LEU A 49 2.71 -27.42 1.95
CA LEU A 49 1.43 -27.67 1.28
C LEU A 49 0.26 -27.05 2.05
N VAL A 50 0.21 -27.28 3.37
CA VAL A 50 -0.80 -26.68 4.27
C VAL A 50 -0.68 -25.14 4.25
N SER A 51 0.55 -24.60 4.22
CA SER A 51 0.79 -23.15 4.11
C SER A 51 0.21 -22.57 2.83
N VAL A 52 0.52 -23.17 1.68
CA VAL A 52 0.02 -22.72 0.37
C VAL A 52 -1.51 -22.75 0.34
N ILE A 53 -2.12 -23.85 0.77
CA ILE A 53 -3.60 -23.98 0.79
C ILE A 53 -4.22 -22.91 1.70
N THR A 54 -3.69 -22.75 2.91
CA THR A 54 -4.24 -21.80 3.90
C THR A 54 -4.09 -20.36 3.43
N VAL A 55 -2.93 -19.98 2.87
CA VAL A 55 -2.69 -18.63 2.34
C VAL A 55 -3.57 -18.33 1.12
N ILE A 56 -3.81 -19.31 0.23
CA ILE A 56 -4.75 -19.16 -0.90
C ILE A 56 -6.17 -18.90 -0.38
N LEU A 57 -6.63 -19.65 0.63
CA LEU A 57 -7.92 -19.44 1.25
C LEU A 57 -8.01 -18.05 1.89
N CYS A 58 -7.00 -17.62 2.64
CA CYS A 58 -6.94 -16.28 3.22
C CYS A 58 -7.06 -15.20 2.14
N ARG A 59 -6.29 -15.30 1.05
CA ARG A 59 -6.37 -14.34 -0.07
C ARG A 59 -7.77 -14.31 -0.69
N LYS A 60 -8.43 -15.45 -0.86
CA LYS A 60 -9.80 -15.53 -1.40
C LYS A 60 -10.82 -14.76 -0.54
N PHE A 61 -10.62 -14.73 0.77
CA PHE A 61 -11.48 -14.00 1.71
C PHE A 61 -10.96 -12.58 2.04
N ASN A 62 -9.98 -12.05 1.30
CA ASN A 62 -9.30 -10.77 1.59
C ASN A 62 -8.69 -10.69 3.01
N ILE A 63 -8.33 -11.84 3.58
CA ILE A 63 -7.66 -11.94 4.88
C ILE A 63 -6.13 -11.82 4.65
N PRO A 64 -5.40 -11.03 5.46
CA PRO A 64 -3.94 -10.94 5.40
C PRO A 64 -3.24 -12.31 5.45
N SER A 65 -2.21 -12.50 4.63
CA SER A 65 -1.43 -13.75 4.56
C SER A 65 -0.76 -14.15 5.87
N MET A 66 -0.38 -13.16 6.69
CA MET A 66 0.19 -13.37 8.03
C MET A 66 -0.71 -14.22 8.93
N LEU A 67 -2.02 -14.02 8.84
CA LEU A 67 -3.00 -14.84 9.59
C LEU A 67 -3.07 -16.26 9.07
N GLY A 68 -2.83 -16.47 7.77
CA GLY A 68 -2.70 -17.79 7.17
C GLY A 68 -1.52 -18.57 7.75
N TYR A 69 -0.36 -17.94 7.89
CA TYR A 69 0.80 -18.55 8.54
C TYR A 69 0.54 -18.90 10.01
N LEU A 70 -0.15 -18.03 10.75
CA LEU A 70 -0.54 -18.32 12.12
C LEU A 70 -1.50 -19.52 12.21
N LEU A 71 -2.51 -19.58 11.34
CA LEU A 71 -3.42 -20.72 11.26
C LEU A 71 -2.68 -22.01 10.92
N VAL A 72 -1.68 -21.97 10.02
CA VAL A 72 -0.84 -23.13 9.74
C VAL A 72 -0.11 -23.59 10.99
N GLY A 73 0.49 -22.67 11.75
CA GLY A 73 1.12 -22.97 13.03
C GLY A 73 0.18 -23.62 14.03
N PHE A 74 -1.06 -23.11 14.14
CA PHE A 74 -2.08 -23.67 15.01
C PHE A 74 -2.52 -25.07 14.57
N LEU A 75 -2.81 -25.26 13.28
CA LEU A 75 -3.27 -26.54 12.74
C LEU A 75 -2.16 -27.60 12.76
N ALA A 76 -0.97 -27.26 12.27
CA ALA A 76 0.17 -28.16 12.16
C ALA A 76 0.94 -28.31 13.48
N GLY A 77 0.72 -27.42 14.44
CA GLY A 77 1.42 -27.41 15.72
C GLY A 77 1.01 -28.55 16.67
N PRO A 78 1.72 -28.67 17.81
CA PRO A 78 1.47 -29.71 18.80
C PRO A 78 0.05 -29.70 19.36
N GLY A 79 -0.56 -28.52 19.49
CA GLY A 79 -1.89 -28.34 20.07
C GLY A 79 -3.04 -28.91 19.24
N MET A 80 -2.82 -29.32 17.98
CA MET A 80 -3.87 -29.90 17.13
C MET A 80 -3.43 -31.16 16.39
N LEU A 81 -2.65 -31.05 15.30
CA LEU A 81 -2.25 -32.21 14.49
C LEU A 81 -0.87 -32.78 14.87
N SER A 82 -0.08 -32.06 15.67
CA SER A 82 1.27 -32.47 16.09
C SER A 82 2.21 -32.83 14.93
N LEU A 83 2.09 -32.13 13.79
CA LEU A 83 2.95 -32.34 12.61
C LEU A 83 4.33 -31.70 12.79
N ILE A 84 4.39 -30.56 13.48
CA ILE A 84 5.63 -29.86 13.81
C ILE A 84 5.91 -30.07 15.32
N PRO A 85 6.97 -30.81 15.69
CA PRO A 85 7.33 -30.99 17.09
C PRO A 85 7.81 -29.66 17.69
N LYS A 86 7.47 -29.40 18.95
CA LYS A 86 8.05 -28.29 19.71
C LYS A 86 9.54 -28.57 19.93
N SER A 87 10.41 -27.68 19.47
CA SER A 87 11.86 -27.81 19.62
C SER A 87 12.49 -26.45 19.84
N HIS A 88 13.67 -26.41 20.48
CA HIS A 88 14.45 -25.18 20.64
C HIS A 88 14.73 -24.49 19.29
N ALA A 89 14.94 -25.26 18.22
CA ALA A 89 15.17 -24.71 16.88
C ALA A 89 13.95 -23.92 16.37
N THR A 90 12.74 -24.38 16.68
CA THR A 90 11.48 -23.72 16.30
C THR A 90 11.29 -22.41 17.07
N ASP A 91 11.65 -22.38 18.36
CA ASP A 91 11.61 -21.17 19.18
C ASP A 91 12.61 -20.12 18.65
N TYR A 92 13.86 -20.53 18.38
CA TYR A 92 14.88 -19.66 17.77
C TYR A 92 14.45 -19.10 16.42
N LEU A 93 13.79 -19.89 15.57
CA LEU A 93 13.29 -19.44 14.28
C LEU A 93 12.23 -18.33 14.46
N GLY A 94 11.40 -18.43 15.50
CA GLY A 94 10.43 -17.42 15.88
C GLY A 94 11.08 -16.12 16.32
N GLU A 95 12.13 -16.19 17.12
CA GLU A 95 12.90 -15.03 17.58
C GLU A 95 13.57 -14.28 16.42
N ILE A 96 14.16 -15.00 15.47
CA ILE A 96 14.69 -14.38 14.24
C ILE A 96 13.56 -13.72 13.44
N GLY A 97 12.38 -14.33 13.35
CA GLY A 97 11.22 -13.70 12.72
C GLY A 97 10.79 -12.40 13.41
N ILE A 98 10.84 -12.33 14.75
CA ILE A 98 10.60 -11.09 15.52
C ILE A 98 11.63 -10.01 15.17
N VAL A 99 12.91 -10.37 15.08
CA VAL A 99 14.01 -9.45 14.71
C VAL A 99 13.72 -8.80 13.35
N PHE A 100 13.35 -9.60 12.34
CA PHE A 100 13.06 -9.06 11.00
C PHE A 100 11.73 -8.30 10.93
N LEU A 101 10.73 -8.68 11.73
CA LEU A 101 9.50 -7.91 11.89
C LEU A 101 9.83 -6.51 12.41
N MET A 102 10.52 -6.44 13.55
CA MET A 102 10.91 -5.17 14.17
C MET A 102 11.79 -4.32 13.27
N PHE A 103 12.70 -4.94 12.53
CA PHE A 103 13.51 -4.24 11.53
C PHE A 103 12.67 -3.61 10.42
N SER A 104 11.73 -4.38 9.82
CA SER A 104 10.85 -3.84 8.78
C SER A 104 10.04 -2.66 9.28
N ILE A 105 9.54 -2.74 10.50
CA ILE A 105 8.79 -1.64 11.11
C ILE A 105 9.70 -0.43 11.33
N GLY A 106 10.95 -0.65 11.77
CA GLY A 106 11.95 0.40 11.86
C GLY A 106 12.20 1.09 10.52
N LEU A 107 12.21 0.34 9.41
CA LEU A 107 12.32 0.91 8.06
C LEU A 107 11.10 1.74 7.65
N GLU A 108 9.89 1.32 8.03
CA GLU A 108 8.65 2.03 7.73
C GLU A 108 8.53 3.36 8.48
N PHE A 109 9.21 3.49 9.62
CA PHE A 109 9.21 4.70 10.43
C PHE A 109 9.66 5.95 9.65
N SER A 110 8.95 7.07 9.83
CA SER A 110 9.21 8.31 9.10
C SER A 110 9.09 9.53 10.00
N LEU A 111 10.23 10.13 10.37
CA LEU A 111 10.28 11.37 11.16
C LEU A 111 9.58 12.56 10.50
N PRO A 112 9.68 12.79 9.16
CA PRO A 112 8.93 13.86 8.51
C PRO A 112 7.41 13.69 8.66
N LYS A 113 6.90 12.46 8.47
CA LYS A 113 5.48 12.14 8.61
C LYS A 113 4.98 12.37 10.04
N LEU A 114 5.79 11.97 11.03
CA LEU A 114 5.51 12.21 12.45
C LEU A 114 5.36 13.70 12.77
N ARG A 115 6.27 14.54 12.27
CA ARG A 115 6.23 16.00 12.50
C ARG A 115 5.01 16.65 11.84
N ALA A 116 4.66 16.23 10.62
CA ALA A 116 3.49 16.72 9.90
C ALA A 116 2.18 16.40 10.64
N MET A 117 2.08 15.21 11.25
CA MET A 117 0.86 14.72 11.91
C MET A 117 0.88 14.86 13.45
N ARG A 118 1.82 15.63 14.02
CA ARG A 118 2.11 15.67 15.47
C ARG A 118 0.90 15.83 16.39
N ARG A 119 -0.11 16.60 15.99
CA ARG A 119 -1.34 16.81 16.80
C ARG A 119 -2.20 15.56 16.88
N LEU A 120 -2.33 14.82 15.78
CA LEU A 120 -3.08 13.56 15.75
C LEU A 120 -2.30 12.45 16.44
N VAL A 121 -0.98 12.37 16.21
CA VAL A 121 -0.12 11.35 16.82
C VAL A 121 -0.08 11.51 18.35
N PHE A 122 0.42 12.65 18.85
CA PHE A 122 0.60 12.82 20.30
C PHE A 122 -0.70 13.17 21.03
N GLY A 123 -1.69 13.73 20.34
CA GLY A 123 -3.01 14.03 20.89
C GLY A 123 -3.91 12.79 20.90
N LEU A 124 -4.52 12.49 19.76
CA LEU A 124 -5.46 11.38 19.62
C LEU A 124 -4.79 10.02 19.86
N GLY A 125 -3.64 9.77 19.23
CA GLY A 125 -2.89 8.52 19.39
C GLY A 125 -2.36 8.30 20.81
N GLY A 126 -1.74 9.34 21.40
CA GLY A 126 -1.19 9.25 22.75
C GLY A 126 -2.26 8.97 23.80
N LEU A 127 -3.39 9.69 23.69
CA LEU A 127 -4.57 9.44 24.54
C LEU A 127 -5.16 8.06 24.28
N GLN A 128 -5.24 7.61 23.02
CA GLN A 128 -5.77 6.28 22.70
C GLN A 128 -4.93 5.19 23.37
N VAL A 129 -3.61 5.19 23.19
CA VAL A 129 -2.73 4.17 23.78
C VAL A 129 -2.85 4.20 25.30
N GLY A 130 -2.67 5.37 25.92
CA GLY A 130 -2.70 5.50 27.39
C GLY A 130 -4.04 5.13 28.01
N VAL A 131 -5.15 5.64 27.48
CA VAL A 131 -6.49 5.36 28.02
C VAL A 131 -6.89 3.91 27.77
N THR A 132 -6.55 3.32 26.62
CA THR A 132 -6.83 1.91 26.33
C THR A 132 -6.06 1.01 27.30
N MET A 133 -4.76 1.26 27.48
CA MET A 133 -3.94 0.51 28.44
C MET A 133 -4.51 0.60 29.85
N LEU A 134 -4.80 1.81 30.35
CA LEU A 134 -5.36 2.00 31.69
C LEU A 134 -6.72 1.32 31.86
N SER A 135 -7.59 1.39 30.86
CA SER A 135 -8.92 0.79 30.91
C SER A 135 -8.84 -0.74 30.92
N VAL A 136 -8.07 -1.33 30.00
CA VAL A 136 -7.90 -2.79 29.93
C VAL A 136 -7.18 -3.31 31.16
N MET A 137 -6.09 -2.68 31.58
CA MET A 137 -5.35 -3.04 32.79
C MET A 137 -6.24 -2.97 34.03
N GLY A 138 -7.01 -1.88 34.19
CA GLY A 138 -7.95 -1.72 35.29
C GLY A 138 -8.99 -2.85 35.36
N ILE A 139 -9.59 -3.22 34.22
CA ILE A 139 -10.57 -4.32 34.20
C ILE A 139 -9.90 -5.67 34.53
N LEU A 140 -8.72 -5.94 33.99
CA LEU A 140 -7.98 -7.18 34.31
C LEU A 140 -7.63 -7.27 35.80
N MET A 141 -7.17 -6.17 36.40
CA MET A 141 -6.88 -6.13 37.83
C MET A 141 -8.13 -6.37 38.69
N LEU A 142 -9.29 -5.86 38.28
CA LEU A 142 -10.57 -6.14 38.96
C LEU A 142 -10.97 -7.63 38.90
N THR A 143 -10.49 -8.36 37.89
CA THR A 143 -10.67 -9.83 37.80
C THR A 143 -9.64 -10.63 38.59
N GLY A 144 -8.73 -9.97 39.31
CA GLY A 144 -7.69 -10.60 40.14
C GLY A 144 -6.36 -10.87 39.42
N VAL A 145 -6.19 -10.37 38.19
CA VAL A 145 -4.92 -10.49 37.45
C VAL A 145 -3.87 -9.55 38.08
N PRO A 146 -2.64 -10.02 38.36
CA PRO A 146 -1.61 -9.18 38.96
C PRO A 146 -1.19 -8.05 38.01
N PHE A 147 -0.70 -6.95 38.58
CA PHE A 147 -0.34 -5.74 37.84
C PHE A 147 0.59 -6.00 36.65
N ASN A 148 1.66 -6.79 36.84
CA ASN A 148 2.64 -7.10 35.80
C ASN A 148 1.99 -7.77 34.58
N TRP A 149 1.07 -8.72 34.82
CA TRP A 149 0.36 -9.45 33.78
C TRP A 149 -0.68 -8.57 33.08
N ALA A 150 -1.42 -7.79 33.87
CA ALA A 150 -2.40 -6.85 33.34
C ALA A 150 -1.73 -5.76 32.48
N PHE A 151 -0.56 -5.26 32.89
CA PHE A 151 0.23 -4.30 32.13
C PHE A 151 0.67 -4.87 30.79
N ALA A 152 1.30 -6.06 30.78
CA ALA A 152 1.77 -6.70 29.56
C ALA A 152 0.64 -6.96 28.56
N VAL A 153 -0.48 -7.53 29.02
CA VAL A 153 -1.65 -7.81 28.18
C VAL A 153 -2.32 -6.52 27.70
N SER A 154 -2.45 -5.49 28.56
CA SER A 154 -3.04 -4.21 28.15
C SER A 154 -2.22 -3.48 27.08
N GLY A 155 -0.88 -3.57 27.16
CA GLY A 155 0.02 -3.03 26.14
C GLY A 155 -0.18 -3.73 24.80
N ALA A 156 -0.28 -5.06 24.80
CA ALA A 156 -0.55 -5.83 23.59
C ALA A 156 -1.92 -5.48 22.96
N LEU A 157 -2.98 -5.37 23.77
CA LEU A 157 -4.34 -5.07 23.31
C LEU A 157 -4.54 -3.60 22.88
N ALA A 158 -3.66 -2.69 23.33
CA ALA A 158 -3.69 -1.29 22.90
C ALA A 158 -3.35 -1.11 21.42
N MET A 159 -2.59 -2.05 20.83
CA MET A 159 -2.07 -1.98 19.46
C MET A 159 -3.10 -2.42 18.41
N SER A 160 -3.07 -1.79 17.24
CA SER A 160 -3.89 -2.13 16.06
C SER A 160 -2.98 -2.52 14.89
N SER A 161 -3.46 -3.29 13.90
CA SER A 161 -2.64 -3.64 12.73
C SER A 161 -2.61 -2.50 11.71
N THR A 162 -1.43 -1.91 11.53
CA THR A 162 -1.13 -0.89 10.51
C THR A 162 -1.32 -1.45 9.11
N ALA A 163 -0.84 -2.66 8.83
CA ALA A 163 -0.93 -3.28 7.50
C ALA A 163 -2.39 -3.48 7.05
N ILE A 164 -3.28 -3.95 7.94
CA ILE A 164 -4.70 -4.17 7.61
C ILE A 164 -5.41 -2.84 7.34
N VAL A 165 -5.25 -1.89 8.25
CA VAL A 165 -5.96 -0.62 8.21
C VAL A 165 -5.50 0.25 7.03
N SER A 166 -4.19 0.40 6.85
CA SER A 166 -3.63 1.19 5.75
C SER A 166 -4.00 0.60 4.39
N ARG A 167 -3.96 -0.72 4.24
CA ARG A 167 -4.38 -1.41 3.03
C ARG A 167 -5.86 -1.14 2.72
N ILE A 168 -6.76 -1.34 3.68
CA ILE A 168 -8.20 -1.14 3.44
C ILE A 168 -8.52 0.35 3.17
N LEU A 169 -7.87 1.28 3.89
CA LEU A 169 -7.99 2.70 3.58
C LEU A 169 -7.47 3.04 2.18
N SER A 170 -6.41 2.38 1.73
CA SER A 170 -5.87 2.56 0.37
C SER A 170 -6.80 1.97 -0.69
N GLU A 171 -7.32 0.76 -0.48
CA GLU A 171 -8.27 0.09 -1.38
C GLU A 171 -9.58 0.88 -1.52
N LYS A 172 -10.03 1.55 -0.45
CA LYS A 172 -11.19 2.45 -0.46
C LYS A 172 -10.86 3.89 -0.89
N THR A 173 -9.60 4.22 -1.16
CA THR A 173 -9.15 5.60 -1.47
C THR A 173 -9.52 6.61 -0.35
N GLU A 174 -9.56 6.14 0.90
CA GLU A 174 -9.95 6.93 2.08
C GLU A 174 -8.75 7.47 2.87
N LEU A 175 -7.49 7.19 2.47
CA LEU A 175 -6.28 7.63 3.18
C LEU A 175 -6.21 9.16 3.38
N GLY A 176 -6.70 9.94 2.42
CA GLY A 176 -6.73 11.40 2.49
C GLY A 176 -7.86 11.99 3.34
N GLN A 177 -8.87 11.19 3.68
CA GLN A 177 -10.06 11.64 4.41
C GLN A 177 -9.75 11.90 5.90
N PRO A 178 -10.56 12.71 6.60
CA PRO A 178 -10.33 13.02 8.02
C PRO A 178 -10.18 11.77 8.89
N HIS A 179 -11.06 10.77 8.75
CA HIS A 179 -10.97 9.52 9.50
C HIS A 179 -9.73 8.69 9.14
N GLY A 180 -9.32 8.70 7.87
CA GLY A 180 -8.09 8.06 7.41
C GLY A 180 -6.84 8.68 8.03
N GLN A 181 -6.76 10.02 8.07
CA GLN A 181 -5.66 10.73 8.72
C GLN A 181 -5.63 10.50 10.23
N MET A 182 -6.80 10.47 10.89
CA MET A 182 -6.91 10.14 12.32
C MET A 182 -6.42 8.71 12.60
N ALA A 183 -6.88 7.73 11.83
CA ALA A 183 -6.47 6.34 11.96
C ALA A 183 -4.96 6.18 11.78
N MET A 184 -4.40 6.74 10.70
CA MET A 184 -2.95 6.71 10.45
C MET A 184 -2.16 7.43 11.55
N GLY A 185 -2.68 8.53 12.10
CA GLY A 185 -2.04 9.24 13.22
C GLY A 185 -1.98 8.39 14.49
N VAL A 186 -3.05 7.66 14.81
CA VAL A 186 -3.06 6.73 15.96
C VAL A 186 -2.13 5.55 15.73
N LEU A 187 -2.15 4.93 14.55
CA LEU A 187 -1.27 3.82 14.19
C LEU A 187 0.21 4.21 14.33
N LEU A 188 0.60 5.38 13.83
CA LEU A 188 1.97 5.88 14.00
C LEU A 188 2.36 6.05 15.48
N MET A 189 1.44 6.49 16.33
CA MET A 189 1.71 6.59 17.77
C MET A 189 1.82 5.21 18.42
N GLN A 190 1.01 4.24 18.00
CA GLN A 190 1.09 2.86 18.47
C GLN A 190 2.45 2.25 18.11
N ASP A 191 2.88 2.37 16.85
CA ASP A 191 4.19 1.90 16.39
C ASP A 191 5.34 2.50 17.24
N ILE A 192 5.24 3.79 17.59
CA ILE A 192 6.20 4.46 18.49
C ILE A 192 6.10 3.91 19.91
N ALA A 193 4.90 3.65 20.42
CA ALA A 193 4.67 3.20 21.79
C ALA A 193 5.14 1.76 22.03
N VAL A 194 5.22 0.92 20.99
CA VAL A 194 5.74 -0.45 21.10
C VAL A 194 7.15 -0.46 21.68
N VAL A 195 8.02 0.45 21.24
CA VAL A 195 9.42 0.53 21.66
C VAL A 195 9.56 0.65 23.19
N PRO A 196 9.05 1.72 23.85
CA PRO A 196 9.15 1.85 25.29
C PRO A 196 8.42 0.70 26.02
N LEU A 197 7.33 0.16 25.48
CA LEU A 197 6.64 -0.97 26.10
C LEU A 197 7.47 -2.26 26.08
N MET A 198 8.19 -2.54 25.00
CA MET A 198 9.11 -3.68 24.90
C MET A 198 10.28 -3.60 25.88
N ILE A 199 10.59 -2.41 26.38
CA ILE A 199 11.64 -2.20 27.39
C ILE A 199 11.05 -2.30 28.81
N LEU A 200 9.88 -1.70 29.00
CA LEU A 200 9.20 -1.72 30.30
C LEU A 200 8.80 -3.13 30.73
N ILE A 201 8.42 -4.01 29.79
CA ILE A 201 8.08 -5.40 30.10
C ILE A 201 9.28 -6.12 30.78
N PRO A 202 10.44 -6.33 30.15
CA PRO A 202 11.61 -6.93 30.82
C PRO A 202 12.04 -6.23 32.11
N ALA A 203 11.98 -4.89 32.15
CA ALA A 203 12.35 -4.15 33.35
C ALA A 203 11.41 -4.41 34.55
N LEU A 204 10.11 -4.62 34.28
CA LEU A 204 9.13 -5.00 35.29
C LEU A 204 9.24 -6.48 35.69
N ALA A 205 9.71 -7.36 34.79
CA ALA A 205 9.98 -8.77 35.09
C ALA A 205 11.14 -8.93 36.08
N GLY A 206 12.24 -8.18 35.87
CA GLY A 206 13.47 -8.28 36.66
C GLY A 206 13.44 -7.59 38.03
N GLY A 207 12.33 -6.94 38.40
CA GLY A 207 12.19 -6.17 39.64
C GLY A 207 11.98 -7.03 40.89
N GLY A 208 12.99 -7.77 41.34
CA GLY A 208 13.03 -8.43 42.65
C GLY A 208 13.69 -7.57 43.74
N ASP A 209 13.06 -7.50 44.92
CA ASP A 209 13.50 -6.97 46.24
C ASP A 209 14.12 -5.55 46.34
N GLY A 210 14.34 -4.85 45.24
CA GLY A 210 14.84 -3.47 45.19
C GLY A 210 13.77 -2.40 45.04
N ASN A 211 14.18 -1.12 45.08
CA ASN A 211 13.31 0.00 44.72
C ASN A 211 12.98 -0.07 43.22
N ILE A 212 11.81 -0.60 42.87
CA ILE A 212 11.32 -0.77 41.50
C ILE A 212 11.46 0.52 40.70
N TRP A 213 11.21 1.68 41.30
CA TRP A 213 11.36 2.98 40.64
C TRP A 213 12.80 3.30 40.24
N ALA A 214 13.78 2.89 41.05
CA ALA A 214 15.20 3.06 40.74
C ALA A 214 15.65 2.10 39.64
N ALA A 215 15.18 0.84 39.66
CA ALA A 215 15.45 -0.14 38.61
C ALA A 215 14.84 0.30 37.27
N LEU A 216 13.59 0.76 37.28
CA LEU A 216 12.90 1.27 36.10
C LEU A 216 13.56 2.54 35.56
N GLY A 217 13.96 3.46 36.44
CA GLY A 217 14.69 4.67 36.07
C GLY A 217 16.05 4.36 35.45
N LEU A 218 16.79 3.40 36.00
CA LEU A 218 18.08 2.97 35.47
C LEU A 218 17.93 2.22 34.14
N ALA A 219 16.92 1.36 33.99
CA ALA A 219 16.61 0.70 32.72
C ALA A 219 16.24 1.72 31.63
N PHE A 220 15.41 2.71 31.97
CA PHE A 220 15.02 3.78 31.04
C PHE A 220 16.21 4.68 30.68
N ALA A 221 17.07 5.03 31.64
CA ALA A 221 18.28 5.81 31.40
C ALA A 221 19.30 5.04 30.54
N LYS A 222 19.53 3.75 30.85
CA LYS A 222 20.38 2.87 30.04
C LYS A 222 19.85 2.78 28.61
N MET A 223 18.53 2.63 28.46
CA MET A 223 17.89 2.60 27.16
C MET A 223 18.09 3.91 26.38
N LEU A 224 17.76 5.06 26.97
CA LEU A 224 17.94 6.36 26.31
C LEU A 224 19.40 6.60 25.91
N LEU A 225 20.34 6.19 26.76
CA LEU A 225 21.77 6.28 26.48
C LEU A 225 22.16 5.37 25.30
N THR A 226 21.81 4.09 25.36
CA THR A 226 22.16 3.10 24.33
C THR A 226 21.50 3.43 22.99
N LEU A 227 20.20 3.74 22.97
CA LEU A 227 19.49 4.15 21.76
C LEU A 227 19.98 5.50 21.24
N GLY A 228 20.22 6.47 22.13
CA GLY A 228 20.76 7.78 21.74
C GLY A 228 22.15 7.67 21.11
N LEU A 229 23.02 6.83 21.68
CA LEU A 229 24.34 6.54 21.14
C LEU A 229 24.25 5.83 19.79
N LEU A 230 23.47 4.75 19.70
CA LEU A 230 23.24 4.01 18.45
C LEU A 230 22.66 4.91 17.38
N PHE A 231 21.70 5.77 17.72
CA PHE A 231 21.07 6.67 16.76
C PHE A 231 22.03 7.77 16.28
N PHE A 232 22.71 8.45 17.20
CA PHE A 232 23.60 9.58 16.86
C PHE A 232 24.88 9.13 16.15
N VAL A 233 25.51 8.06 16.64
CA VAL A 233 26.73 7.52 16.05
C VAL A 233 26.39 6.66 14.83
N GLY A 234 25.37 5.81 14.93
CA GLY A 234 24.95 4.90 13.87
C GLY A 234 24.46 5.62 12.64
N SER A 235 23.63 6.66 12.73
CA SER A 235 23.14 7.40 11.54
C SER A 235 24.30 7.96 10.71
N LYS A 236 25.32 8.52 11.37
CA LYS A 236 26.52 9.08 10.73
C LYS A 236 27.42 8.02 10.13
N ILE A 237 27.60 6.88 10.81
CA ILE A 237 28.40 5.75 10.32
C ILE A 237 27.67 5.07 9.16
N MET A 238 26.39 4.74 9.32
CA MET A 238 25.58 4.02 8.33
C MET A 238 25.52 4.78 7.01
N SER A 239 25.26 6.08 7.03
CA SER A 239 25.23 6.90 5.81
C SER A 239 26.55 6.83 5.02
N ARG A 240 27.71 6.83 5.71
CA ARG A 240 29.02 6.71 5.05
C ARG A 240 29.33 5.29 4.60
N TRP A 241 28.98 4.31 5.42
CA TRP A 241 29.22 2.90 5.15
C TRP A 241 28.42 2.40 3.95
N PHE A 242 27.12 2.71 3.89
CA PHE A 242 26.26 2.35 2.77
C PHE A 242 26.66 3.04 1.47
N ARG A 243 27.09 4.31 1.50
CA ARG A 243 27.68 4.96 0.32
C ARG A 243 28.95 4.25 -0.18
N MET A 244 29.76 3.71 0.72
CA MET A 244 30.97 2.97 0.34
C MET A 244 30.63 1.63 -0.31
N VAL A 245 29.64 0.91 0.25
CA VAL A 245 29.14 -0.37 -0.27
C VAL A 245 28.42 -0.18 -1.61
N ALA A 246 27.54 0.81 -1.73
CA ALA A 246 26.78 1.10 -2.94
C ALA A 246 27.67 1.41 -4.16
N LYS A 247 28.86 2.01 -3.96
CA LYS A 247 29.85 2.25 -5.03
C LYS A 247 30.32 0.97 -5.73
N ARG A 248 30.20 -0.20 -5.09
CA ARG A 248 30.60 -1.50 -5.65
C ARG A 248 29.58 -2.06 -6.65
N LYS A 249 28.38 -1.48 -6.78
CA LYS A 249 27.29 -1.86 -7.71
C LYS A 249 26.90 -3.35 -7.71
N SER A 250 27.05 -4.05 -6.57
CA SER A 250 26.60 -5.44 -6.40
C SER A 250 25.41 -5.48 -5.45
N SER A 251 24.28 -6.01 -5.93
CA SER A 251 23.06 -6.22 -5.13
C SER A 251 23.28 -7.25 -4.01
N GLU A 252 24.06 -8.30 -4.29
CA GLU A 252 24.42 -9.33 -3.29
C GLU A 252 25.18 -8.73 -2.11
N LEU A 253 26.21 -7.93 -2.39
CA LEU A 253 27.02 -7.28 -1.35
C LEU A 253 26.18 -6.28 -0.55
N PHE A 254 25.26 -5.57 -1.21
CA PHE A 254 24.34 -4.66 -0.56
C PHE A 254 23.38 -5.39 0.39
N MET A 255 22.76 -6.49 -0.06
CA MET A 255 21.87 -7.33 0.75
C MET A 255 22.60 -7.92 1.97
N ILE A 256 23.78 -8.50 1.78
CA ILE A 256 24.59 -9.03 2.88
C ILE A 256 24.92 -7.93 3.89
N ASN A 257 25.19 -6.72 3.41
CA ASN A 257 25.45 -5.58 4.28
C ASN A 257 24.23 -5.15 5.09
N VAL A 258 23.04 -5.15 4.50
CA VAL A 258 21.77 -4.91 5.22
C VAL A 258 21.58 -5.94 6.33
N LEU A 259 21.78 -7.23 6.03
CA LEU A 259 21.69 -8.31 7.00
C LEU A 259 22.72 -8.17 8.14
N LEU A 260 23.97 -7.85 7.78
CA LEU A 260 25.05 -7.62 8.74
C LEU A 260 24.71 -6.48 9.71
N VAL A 261 24.19 -5.36 9.20
CA VAL A 261 23.83 -4.21 10.04
C VAL A 261 22.63 -4.54 10.93
N THR A 262 21.61 -5.18 10.37
CA THR A 262 20.39 -5.55 11.11
C THR A 262 20.71 -6.49 12.27
N LEU A 263 21.39 -7.60 11.98
CA LEU A 263 21.76 -8.59 12.98
C LEU A 263 22.88 -8.09 13.90
N GLY A 264 23.83 -7.31 13.37
CA GLY A 264 24.92 -6.74 14.14
C GLY A 264 24.44 -5.77 15.21
N VAL A 265 23.49 -4.88 14.88
CA VAL A 265 22.89 -3.97 15.86
C VAL A 265 22.01 -4.72 16.85
N ALA A 266 21.23 -5.71 16.41
CA ALA A 266 20.45 -6.58 17.29
C ALA A 266 21.35 -7.29 18.33
N TYR A 267 22.47 -7.84 17.88
CA TYR A 267 23.48 -8.48 18.74
C TYR A 267 24.14 -7.49 19.70
N LEU A 268 24.50 -6.27 19.24
CA LEU A 268 25.05 -5.23 20.12
C LEU A 268 24.07 -4.84 21.24
N THR A 269 22.77 -4.78 20.96
CA THR A 269 21.77 -4.52 22.00
C THR A 269 21.57 -5.69 22.95
N GLU A 270 21.70 -6.92 22.46
CA GLU A 270 21.64 -8.13 23.29
C GLU A 270 22.78 -8.18 24.30
N LEU A 271 24.01 -7.80 23.91
CA LEU A 271 25.16 -7.69 24.82
C LEU A 271 24.93 -6.69 25.97
N GLU A 272 24.11 -5.67 25.73
CA GLU A 272 23.71 -4.69 26.74
C GLU A 272 22.51 -5.18 27.60
N GLY A 273 22.05 -6.42 27.41
CA GLY A 273 20.89 -6.98 28.10
C GLY A 273 19.55 -6.39 27.62
N LEU A 274 19.52 -5.77 26.44
CA LEU A 274 18.29 -5.32 25.79
C LEU A 274 17.82 -6.40 24.79
N SER A 275 16.54 -6.38 24.39
CA SER A 275 16.02 -7.36 23.44
C SER A 275 16.65 -7.19 22.04
N MET A 276 16.97 -8.29 21.37
CA MET A 276 17.39 -8.32 19.95
C MET A 276 16.38 -7.58 19.05
N ALA A 277 15.09 -7.69 19.37
CA ALA A 277 14.00 -7.05 18.65
C ALA A 277 14.14 -5.51 18.65
N LEU A 278 14.57 -4.94 19.78
CA LEU A 278 14.81 -3.50 19.93
C LEU A 278 15.97 -3.03 19.06
N GLY A 279 17.10 -3.76 19.04
CA GLY A 279 18.23 -3.41 18.19
C GLY A 279 17.89 -3.50 16.70
N ALA A 280 17.11 -4.50 16.31
CA ALA A 280 16.63 -4.64 14.95
C ALA A 280 15.74 -3.46 14.52
N PHE A 281 14.82 -3.04 15.38
CA PHE A 281 14.00 -1.84 15.17
C PHE A 281 14.86 -0.57 15.00
N VAL A 282 15.87 -0.39 15.86
CA VAL A 282 16.81 0.74 15.78
C VAL A 282 17.62 0.68 14.48
N ALA A 283 18.07 -0.50 14.06
CA ALA A 283 18.75 -0.68 12.78
C ALA A 283 17.87 -0.26 11.60
N GLY A 284 16.59 -0.67 11.62
CA GLY A 284 15.60 -0.25 10.61
C GLY A 284 15.44 1.26 10.58
N MET A 285 15.25 1.90 11.74
CA MET A 285 15.13 3.37 11.81
C MET A 285 16.37 4.08 11.27
N LEU A 286 17.57 3.60 11.64
CA LEU A 286 18.84 4.15 11.14
C LEU A 286 18.94 4.09 9.61
N LEU A 287 18.49 2.98 9.00
CA LEU A 287 18.49 2.82 7.55
C LEU A 287 17.37 3.62 6.88
N SER A 288 16.24 3.82 7.56
CA SER A 288 15.11 4.60 7.06
C SER A 288 15.45 6.07 6.79
N GLU A 289 16.49 6.60 7.45
CA GLU A 289 16.98 7.97 7.25
C GLU A 289 18.00 8.10 6.11
N THR A 290 18.45 6.98 5.55
CA THR A 290 19.42 6.99 4.45
C THR A 290 18.75 7.15 3.09
N GLU A 291 19.51 7.63 2.10
CA GLU A 291 19.06 7.74 0.69
C GLU A 291 18.74 6.38 0.05
N TYR A 292 19.11 5.27 0.71
CA TYR A 292 18.93 3.91 0.21
C TYR A 292 17.72 3.18 0.80
N ARG A 293 16.87 3.83 1.61
CA ARG A 293 15.71 3.21 2.29
C ARG A 293 14.88 2.32 1.37
N PHE A 294 14.48 2.82 0.20
CA PHE A 294 13.62 2.08 -0.73
C PHE A 294 14.31 0.84 -1.28
N GLN A 295 15.60 0.96 -1.64
CA GLN A 295 16.38 -0.19 -2.08
C GLN A 295 16.53 -1.24 -0.98
N VAL A 296 16.78 -0.81 0.27
CA VAL A 296 16.84 -1.71 1.43
C VAL A 296 15.50 -2.43 1.65
N GLU A 297 14.40 -1.70 1.53
CA GLU A 297 13.05 -2.26 1.68
C GLU A 297 12.76 -3.33 0.63
N ASP A 298 13.11 -3.09 -0.64
CA ASP A 298 12.89 -4.04 -1.72
C ASP A 298 13.82 -5.25 -1.65
N ASP A 299 15.10 -5.05 -1.35
CA ASP A 299 16.09 -6.14 -1.28
C ASP A 299 15.83 -7.08 -0.09
N ILE A 300 15.28 -6.58 1.03
CA ILE A 300 15.00 -7.40 2.21
C ILE A 300 13.59 -8.01 2.22
N ARG A 301 12.68 -7.51 1.38
CA ARG A 301 11.28 -7.96 1.31
C ARG A 301 11.13 -9.48 1.28
N PRO A 302 11.88 -10.26 0.46
CA PRO A 302 11.74 -11.72 0.43
C PRO A 302 12.12 -12.39 1.76
N PHE A 303 13.18 -11.90 2.42
CA PHE A 303 13.64 -12.43 3.71
C PHE A 303 12.65 -12.11 4.81
N ARG A 304 12.24 -10.84 4.87
CA ARG A 304 11.22 -10.39 5.81
C ARG A 304 9.97 -11.26 5.70
N ASP A 305 9.39 -11.41 4.51
CA ASP A 305 8.11 -12.09 4.36
C ASP A 305 8.19 -13.59 4.74
N ILE A 306 9.32 -14.25 4.48
CA ILE A 306 9.57 -15.65 4.90
C ILE A 306 9.73 -15.74 6.42
N LEU A 307 10.56 -14.88 7.01
CA LEU A 307 10.87 -14.89 8.44
C LEU A 307 9.67 -14.48 9.29
N LEU A 308 8.85 -13.55 8.79
CA LEU A 308 7.52 -13.25 9.34
C LEU A 308 6.62 -14.47 9.31
N GLY A 309 6.60 -15.20 8.19
CA GLY A 309 5.86 -16.46 8.10
C GLY A 309 6.26 -17.44 9.20
N PHE A 310 7.57 -17.61 9.43
CA PHE A 310 8.06 -18.45 10.53
C PHE A 310 7.65 -17.94 11.91
N PHE A 311 7.76 -16.64 12.19
CA PHE A 311 7.27 -16.06 13.45
C PHE A 311 5.79 -16.33 13.68
N PHE A 312 4.94 -16.09 12.68
CA PHE A 312 3.50 -16.33 12.83
C PHE A 312 3.18 -17.82 13.00
N ILE A 313 3.90 -18.71 12.29
CA ILE A 313 3.78 -20.17 12.49
C ILE A 313 4.16 -20.55 13.93
N THR A 314 5.27 -20.04 14.47
CA THR A 314 5.71 -20.40 15.83
C THR A 314 4.76 -19.87 16.90
N VAL A 315 4.24 -18.66 16.74
CA VAL A 315 3.16 -18.12 17.58
C VAL A 315 1.90 -18.99 17.49
N GLY A 316 1.52 -19.41 16.29
CA GLY A 316 0.39 -20.32 16.08
C GLY A 316 0.57 -21.66 16.78
N MET A 317 1.79 -22.21 16.78
CA MET A 317 2.12 -23.47 17.45
C MET A 317 1.98 -23.41 18.98
N LYS A 318 2.01 -22.21 19.58
CA LYS A 318 1.79 -22.03 21.02
C LYS A 318 0.31 -22.15 21.42
N LEU A 319 -0.64 -22.03 20.48
CA LEU A 319 -2.07 -22.14 20.76
C LEU A 319 -2.47 -23.61 20.94
N ASP A 320 -3.12 -23.90 22.06
CA ASP A 320 -3.67 -25.23 22.38
C ASP A 320 -5.20 -25.19 22.30
N ILE A 321 -5.80 -26.07 21.49
CA ILE A 321 -7.26 -26.15 21.33
C ILE A 321 -7.95 -26.49 22.65
N GLN A 322 -7.36 -27.33 23.51
CA GLN A 322 -7.96 -27.73 24.77
C GLN A 322 -7.99 -26.56 25.76
N ALA A 323 -6.89 -25.80 25.83
CA ALA A 323 -6.81 -24.59 26.63
C ALA A 323 -7.76 -23.50 26.11
N LEU A 324 -7.93 -23.35 24.80
CA LEU A 324 -8.90 -22.42 24.21
C LEU A 324 -10.34 -22.79 24.50
N ILE A 325 -10.69 -24.09 24.45
CA ILE A 325 -12.03 -24.57 24.81
C ILE A 325 -12.27 -24.39 26.31
N GLY A 326 -11.28 -24.67 27.17
CA GLY A 326 -11.42 -24.43 28.62
C GLY A 326 -11.50 -22.94 28.99
N GLY A 327 -10.73 -22.10 28.29
CA GLY A 327 -10.59 -20.66 28.51
C GLY A 327 -11.48 -19.77 27.64
N TRP A 328 -12.46 -20.32 26.92
CA TRP A 328 -13.26 -19.59 25.91
C TRP A 328 -13.89 -18.30 26.46
N ARG A 329 -14.27 -18.29 27.74
CA ARG A 329 -14.82 -17.10 28.40
C ARG A 329 -13.81 -15.95 28.52
N GLN A 330 -12.54 -16.26 28.79
CA GLN A 330 -11.46 -15.27 28.81
C GLN A 330 -11.19 -14.75 27.40
N VAL A 331 -11.16 -15.63 26.39
CA VAL A 331 -11.00 -15.25 24.99
C VAL A 331 -12.09 -14.25 24.57
N LEU A 332 -13.36 -14.54 24.85
CA LEU A 332 -14.47 -13.64 24.51
C LEU A 332 -14.41 -12.32 25.27
N MET A 333 -13.99 -12.34 26.54
CA MET A 333 -13.83 -11.12 27.34
C MET A 333 -12.76 -10.21 26.72
N LEU A 334 -11.58 -10.74 26.40
CA LEU A 334 -10.49 -9.97 25.78
C LEU A 334 -10.84 -9.52 24.36
N LEU A 335 -11.56 -10.35 23.60
CA LEU A 335 -12.08 -9.98 22.28
C LEU A 335 -13.08 -8.83 22.37
N ALA A 336 -13.97 -8.83 23.37
CA ALA A 336 -14.90 -7.73 23.61
C ALA A 336 -14.16 -6.45 24.05
N MET A 337 -13.09 -6.58 24.84
CA MET A 337 -12.23 -5.44 25.18
C MET A 337 -11.57 -4.82 23.95
N LEU A 338 -11.08 -5.64 23.01
CA LEU A 338 -10.57 -5.14 21.73
C LEU A 338 -11.68 -4.48 20.92
N LEU A 339 -12.73 -5.22 20.54
CA LEU A 339 -13.68 -4.73 19.56
C LEU A 339 -14.61 -3.63 20.07
N VAL A 340 -15.01 -3.71 21.34
CA VAL A 340 -16.01 -2.79 21.93
C VAL A 340 -15.34 -1.71 22.77
N LEU A 341 -14.57 -2.09 23.80
CA LEU A 341 -13.99 -1.10 24.72
C LEU A 341 -13.01 -0.18 23.98
N LYS A 342 -12.08 -0.72 23.18
CA LYS A 342 -11.13 0.11 22.42
C LYS A 342 -11.84 1.01 21.42
N ALA A 343 -12.86 0.51 20.71
CA ALA A 343 -13.67 1.33 19.81
C ALA A 343 -14.35 2.48 20.57
N LEU A 344 -14.93 2.21 21.74
CA LEU A 344 -15.53 3.23 22.59
C LEU A 344 -14.51 4.28 23.06
N VAL A 345 -13.31 3.84 23.45
CA VAL A 345 -12.21 4.74 23.85
C VAL A 345 -11.82 5.65 22.68
N VAL A 346 -11.58 5.09 21.49
CA VAL A 346 -11.22 5.86 20.30
C VAL A 346 -12.33 6.86 19.94
N PHE A 347 -13.58 6.40 19.92
CA PHE A 347 -14.74 7.25 19.62
C PHE A 347 -14.86 8.40 20.62
N ALA A 348 -14.78 8.11 21.92
CA ALA A 348 -14.91 9.12 22.97
C ALA A 348 -13.81 10.18 22.90
N ILE A 349 -12.56 9.77 22.62
CA ILE A 349 -11.43 10.70 22.48
C ILE A 349 -11.62 11.57 21.22
N ALA A 350 -11.90 10.95 20.07
CA ALA A 350 -12.08 11.67 18.80
C ALA A 350 -13.26 12.66 18.88
N PHE A 351 -14.38 12.23 19.47
CA PHE A 351 -15.55 13.08 19.67
C PHE A 351 -15.25 14.26 20.62
N LYS A 352 -14.55 14.02 21.73
CA LYS A 352 -14.14 15.09 22.67
C LYS A 352 -13.15 16.08 22.04
N MET A 353 -12.36 15.63 21.07
CA MET A 353 -11.49 16.48 20.27
C MET A 353 -12.23 17.29 19.19
N LYS A 354 -13.58 17.27 19.19
CA LYS A 354 -14.46 18.00 18.27
C LYS A 354 -14.40 17.53 16.82
N HIS A 355 -14.07 16.27 16.58
CA HIS A 355 -14.24 15.66 15.27
C HIS A 355 -15.70 15.27 15.02
N SER A 356 -16.09 15.11 13.75
CA SER A 356 -17.46 14.74 13.41
C SER A 356 -17.82 13.37 13.99
N VAL A 357 -19.10 13.13 14.30
CA VAL A 357 -19.55 11.85 14.85
C VAL A 357 -19.28 10.70 13.86
N GLY A 358 -19.49 10.95 12.56
CA GLY A 358 -19.21 9.98 11.50
C GLY A 358 -17.73 9.62 11.41
N ASP A 359 -16.85 10.62 11.38
CA ASP A 359 -15.40 10.38 11.31
C ASP A 359 -14.87 9.71 12.58
N SER A 360 -15.38 10.10 13.75
CA SER A 360 -15.02 9.51 15.04
C SER A 360 -15.42 8.03 15.11
N LEU A 361 -16.62 7.70 14.63
CA LEU A 361 -17.12 6.33 14.63
C LEU A 361 -16.39 5.47 13.60
N LYS A 362 -16.14 5.99 12.39
CA LYS A 362 -15.28 5.32 11.40
C LYS A 362 -13.90 5.05 12.00
N THR A 363 -13.23 6.07 12.52
CA THR A 363 -11.89 5.93 13.14
C THR A 363 -11.88 4.86 14.24
N ALA A 364 -12.92 4.83 15.09
CA ALA A 364 -13.08 3.81 16.12
C ALA A 364 -13.19 2.39 15.56
N LEU A 365 -14.02 2.17 14.55
CA LEU A 365 -14.17 0.86 13.90
C LEU A 365 -12.87 0.41 13.23
N TYR A 366 -12.15 1.34 12.61
CA TYR A 366 -10.88 1.04 11.94
C TYR A 366 -9.79 0.60 12.93
N LEU A 367 -9.77 1.17 14.14
CA LEU A 367 -8.73 0.92 15.13
C LEU A 367 -9.09 -0.15 16.18
N ALA A 368 -10.32 -0.66 16.20
CA ALA A 368 -10.82 -1.55 17.26
C ALA A 368 -10.05 -2.89 17.37
N GLN A 369 -9.60 -3.45 16.25
CA GLN A 369 -8.90 -4.73 16.23
C GLN A 369 -7.48 -4.66 16.81
N GLY A 370 -6.93 -5.84 17.13
CA GLY A 370 -5.54 -6.02 17.54
C GLY A 370 -4.54 -5.82 16.41
N GLY A 371 -3.25 -5.95 16.71
CA GLY A 371 -2.17 -5.80 15.73
C GLY A 371 -1.09 -6.86 15.86
N GLU A 372 -0.22 -6.94 14.85
CA GLU A 372 0.95 -7.83 14.85
C GLU A 372 1.87 -7.61 16.06
N PHE A 373 2.02 -6.36 16.48
CA PHE A 373 2.75 -6.00 17.70
C PHE A 373 2.19 -6.63 18.96
N GLY A 374 0.88 -6.87 19.02
CA GLY A 374 0.26 -7.56 20.14
C GLY A 374 0.83 -8.97 20.32
N PHE A 375 1.06 -9.71 19.22
CA PHE A 375 1.68 -11.03 19.28
C PHE A 375 3.12 -10.98 19.77
N VAL A 376 3.89 -10.00 19.29
CA VAL A 376 5.30 -9.86 19.70
C VAL A 376 5.38 -9.51 21.20
N MET A 377 4.54 -8.59 21.67
CA MET A 377 4.50 -8.21 23.08
C MET A 377 4.07 -9.37 23.98
N LEU A 378 3.05 -10.15 23.59
CA LEU A 378 2.63 -11.33 24.33
C LEU A 378 3.71 -12.41 24.35
N ALA A 379 4.41 -12.63 23.22
CA ALA A 379 5.48 -13.61 23.14
C ALA A 379 6.65 -13.26 24.07
N ILE A 380 7.07 -11.98 24.10
CA ILE A 380 8.12 -11.50 25.01
C ILE A 380 7.66 -11.62 26.46
N ALA A 381 6.43 -11.22 26.77
CA ALA A 381 5.91 -11.30 28.13
C ALA A 381 5.79 -12.76 28.63
N GLY A 382 5.42 -13.70 27.76
CA GLY A 382 5.40 -15.13 28.06
C GLY A 382 6.78 -15.72 28.32
N GLN A 383 7.81 -15.27 27.58
CA GLN A 383 9.21 -15.69 27.81
C GLN A 383 9.76 -15.23 29.18
N LEU A 384 9.21 -14.17 29.74
CA LEU A 384 9.65 -13.55 30.99
C LEU A 384 8.74 -13.90 32.18
N ASP A 385 7.87 -14.90 32.04
CA ASP A 385 6.85 -15.28 33.03
C ASP A 385 5.98 -14.10 33.51
N MET A 386 5.84 -13.09 32.65
CA MET A 386 5.05 -11.87 32.92
C MET A 386 3.60 -12.01 32.54
N VAL A 387 3.14 -13.16 32.10
CA VAL A 387 1.74 -13.50 31.83
C VAL A 387 1.56 -14.98 32.12
N SER A 388 0.42 -15.40 32.69
CA SER A 388 0.11 -16.83 32.79
C SER A 388 -0.04 -17.46 31.40
N PRO A 389 0.35 -18.73 31.21
CA PRO A 389 0.15 -19.43 29.95
C PRO A 389 -1.30 -19.38 29.44
N GLU A 390 -2.29 -19.47 30.34
CA GLU A 390 -3.70 -19.40 29.99
C GLU A 390 -4.08 -18.01 29.46
N LEU A 391 -3.58 -16.95 30.09
CA LEU A 391 -3.87 -15.57 29.69
C LEU A 391 -3.12 -15.17 28.42
N GLU A 392 -1.89 -15.63 28.22
CA GLU A 392 -1.11 -15.44 26.97
C GLU A 392 -1.85 -16.08 25.80
N GLN A 393 -2.29 -17.33 25.94
CA GLN A 393 -3.05 -18.02 24.90
C GLN A 393 -4.41 -17.36 24.64
N ALA A 394 -5.13 -16.97 25.69
CA ALA A 394 -6.42 -16.30 25.54
C ALA A 394 -6.29 -14.94 24.83
N ALA A 395 -5.27 -14.14 25.19
CA ALA A 395 -4.99 -12.86 24.56
C ALA A 395 -4.54 -13.02 23.10
N THR A 396 -3.67 -14.00 22.82
CA THR A 396 -3.22 -14.35 21.46
C THR A 396 -4.41 -14.73 20.58
N ALA A 397 -5.31 -15.59 21.07
CA ALA A 397 -6.52 -15.98 20.35
C ALA A 397 -7.49 -14.80 20.16
N ALA A 398 -7.65 -13.93 21.15
CA ALA A 398 -8.49 -12.74 21.01
C ALA A 398 -7.95 -11.77 19.94
N VAL A 399 -6.63 -11.52 19.92
CA VAL A 399 -5.98 -10.70 18.88
C VAL A 399 -6.20 -11.35 17.50
N LEU A 400 -5.95 -12.65 17.36
CA LEU A 400 -6.16 -13.41 16.12
C LEU A 400 -7.60 -13.29 15.60
N LEU A 401 -8.59 -13.59 16.46
CA LEU A 401 -10.00 -13.52 16.11
C LEU A 401 -10.40 -12.08 15.73
N SER A 402 -9.89 -11.08 16.43
CA SER A 402 -10.15 -9.67 16.10
C SER A 402 -9.64 -9.29 14.70
N MET A 403 -8.46 -9.79 14.30
CA MET A 403 -7.89 -9.54 12.97
C MET A 403 -8.64 -10.31 11.86
N ILE A 404 -9.21 -11.48 12.16
CA ILE A 404 -10.10 -12.19 11.23
C ILE A 404 -11.42 -11.43 11.04
N ILE A 405 -11.97 -10.85 12.12
CA ILE A 405 -13.21 -10.06 12.09
C ILE A 405 -12.99 -8.70 11.40
N ALA A 406 -11.77 -8.14 11.48
CA ALA A 406 -11.48 -6.78 11.06
C ALA A 406 -11.87 -6.47 9.60
N PRO A 407 -11.47 -7.23 8.55
CA PRO A 407 -11.85 -6.93 7.16
C PRO A 407 -13.37 -6.84 6.96
N PHE A 408 -14.15 -7.67 7.65
CA PHE A 408 -15.62 -7.64 7.58
C PHE A 408 -16.20 -6.40 8.27
N LEU A 409 -15.67 -6.05 9.44
CA LEU A 409 -16.07 -4.87 10.19
C LEU A 409 -15.75 -3.58 9.42
N LEU A 410 -14.55 -3.51 8.85
CA LEU A 410 -14.02 -2.41 8.05
C LEU A 410 -14.75 -2.26 6.72
N GLY A 411 -15.01 -3.37 6.03
CA GLY A 411 -15.79 -3.40 4.80
C GLY A 411 -17.21 -2.87 5.01
N GLY A 412 -17.88 -3.30 6.09
CA GLY A 412 -19.23 -2.87 6.45
C GLY A 412 -19.34 -1.54 7.22
N SER A 413 -18.22 -0.84 7.44
CA SER A 413 -18.19 0.37 8.28
C SER A 413 -19.11 1.48 7.79
N ASP A 414 -19.23 1.66 6.47
CA ASP A 414 -20.12 2.68 5.88
C ASP A 414 -21.60 2.40 6.19
N ALA A 415 -22.03 1.14 6.09
CA ALA A 415 -23.40 0.72 6.41
C ALA A 415 -23.70 0.81 7.92
N LEU A 416 -22.71 0.46 8.76
CA LEU A 416 -22.82 0.57 10.23
C LEU A 416 -22.95 2.02 10.68
N VAL A 417 -22.08 2.90 10.16
CA VAL A 417 -22.10 4.34 10.47
C VAL A 417 -23.38 4.98 9.94
N GLY A 418 -23.83 4.64 8.72
CA GLY A 418 -25.08 5.14 8.16
C GLY A 418 -26.34 4.74 8.94
N ARG A 419 -26.32 3.61 9.65
CA ARG A 419 -27.43 3.20 10.53
C ARG A 419 -27.43 3.91 11.89
N LEU A 420 -26.24 4.14 12.46
CA LEU A 420 -26.07 4.73 13.79
C LEU A 420 -26.10 6.27 13.77
N VAL A 421 -25.65 6.87 12.67
CA VAL A 421 -25.64 8.33 12.47
C VAL A 421 -26.71 8.67 11.44
N LYS A 422 -27.97 8.83 11.90
CA LYS A 422 -29.07 9.39 11.08
C LYS A 422 -28.94 10.90 10.80
N SER A 423 -27.85 11.55 11.22
CA SER A 423 -27.72 13.02 11.24
C SER A 423 -26.59 13.57 10.35
N SER A 424 -26.43 13.03 9.14
CA SER A 424 -25.72 13.73 8.05
C SER A 424 -26.60 13.95 6.82
N TRP A 425 -27.90 13.62 6.92
CA TRP A 425 -28.89 13.97 5.91
C TRP A 425 -29.45 15.39 6.12
N ASP A 426 -29.70 15.83 7.36
CA ASP A 426 -30.28 17.15 7.63
C ASP A 426 -29.37 18.32 7.21
N MET A 427 -28.05 18.16 7.34
CA MET A 427 -27.09 19.17 6.89
C MET A 427 -26.90 19.13 5.37
N LYS A 428 -27.04 17.94 4.76
CA LYS A 428 -26.99 17.75 3.31
C LYS A 428 -28.24 18.30 2.65
N SER A 429 -29.42 18.22 3.28
CA SER A 429 -30.65 18.84 2.80
C SER A 429 -30.65 20.36 2.97
N LEU A 430 -30.03 20.90 4.03
CA LEU A 430 -29.84 22.34 4.19
C LEU A 430 -28.85 22.89 3.16
N ASP A 431 -27.75 22.19 2.88
CA ASP A 431 -26.82 22.55 1.80
C ASP A 431 -27.48 22.39 0.43
N LEU A 432 -28.17 21.28 0.13
CA LEU A 432 -28.88 21.11 -1.16
C LEU A 432 -29.96 22.17 -1.36
N HIS A 433 -30.67 22.57 -0.28
CA HIS A 433 -31.67 23.63 -0.36
C HIS A 433 -31.04 25.00 -0.57
N SER A 434 -29.93 25.32 0.10
CA SER A 434 -29.18 26.56 -0.15
C SER A 434 -28.58 26.60 -1.57
N MET A 435 -28.06 25.47 -2.06
CA MET A 435 -27.58 25.30 -3.44
C MET A 435 -28.69 25.49 -4.45
N LEU A 436 -29.86 24.87 -4.22
CA LEU A 436 -31.04 25.06 -5.04
C LEU A 436 -31.46 26.53 -5.06
N VAL A 437 -31.51 27.21 -3.92
CA VAL A 437 -31.88 28.64 -3.83
C VAL A 437 -30.88 29.53 -4.58
N GLU A 438 -29.58 29.26 -4.46
CA GLU A 438 -28.53 30.04 -5.10
C GLU A 438 -28.45 29.78 -6.62
N ALA A 439 -28.60 28.52 -7.05
CA ALA A 439 -28.64 28.13 -8.46
C ALA A 439 -29.98 28.46 -9.13
N MET A 440 -31.11 28.51 -8.40
CA MET A 440 -32.43 28.88 -8.95
C MET A 440 -32.44 30.30 -9.55
N SER A 441 -31.53 31.17 -9.10
CA SER A 441 -31.39 32.53 -9.62
C SER A 441 -30.70 32.64 -10.98
N LYS A 442 -30.09 31.56 -11.50
CA LYS A 442 -29.31 31.57 -12.74
C LYS A 442 -29.85 30.55 -13.76
N SER A 443 -30.08 31.01 -14.99
CA SER A 443 -30.34 30.18 -16.17
C SER A 443 -29.29 30.50 -17.24
N ASP A 444 -29.04 29.56 -18.16
CA ASP A 444 -28.03 29.70 -19.23
C ASP A 444 -26.59 29.90 -18.69
N HIS A 445 -26.30 29.36 -17.51
CA HIS A 445 -24.97 29.44 -16.89
C HIS A 445 -24.04 28.31 -17.33
N VAL A 446 -22.74 28.52 -17.15
CA VAL A 446 -21.72 27.46 -17.23
C VAL A 446 -21.64 26.72 -15.90
N LEU A 447 -21.84 25.40 -15.92
CA LEU A 447 -21.65 24.57 -14.73
C LEU A 447 -20.20 24.09 -14.65
N ILE A 448 -19.45 24.57 -13.67
CA ILE A 448 -18.07 24.16 -13.44
C ILE A 448 -18.03 23.03 -12.41
N VAL A 449 -17.50 21.87 -12.80
CA VAL A 449 -17.30 20.74 -11.90
C VAL A 449 -15.83 20.68 -11.48
N GLY A 450 -15.58 20.92 -10.19
CA GLY A 450 -14.27 21.16 -9.60
C GLY A 450 -13.94 22.65 -9.58
N PHE A 451 -13.81 23.25 -8.41
CA PHE A 451 -13.42 24.66 -8.21
C PHE A 451 -12.01 24.80 -7.63
N GLY A 452 -11.10 23.93 -8.07
CA GLY A 452 -9.66 24.01 -7.78
C GLY A 452 -8.96 25.08 -8.60
N ARG A 453 -7.65 24.94 -8.79
CA ARG A 453 -6.85 25.92 -9.56
C ARG A 453 -7.39 26.11 -10.98
N GLY A 454 -7.71 25.01 -11.69
CA GLY A 454 -8.30 25.06 -13.03
C GLY A 454 -9.68 25.74 -13.02
N GLY A 455 -10.61 25.23 -12.20
CA GLY A 455 -11.96 25.77 -12.07
C GLY A 455 -12.02 27.24 -11.64
N GLN A 456 -11.14 27.68 -10.73
CA GLN A 456 -11.02 29.09 -10.33
C GLN A 456 -10.56 29.98 -11.48
N THR A 457 -9.59 29.52 -12.27
CA THR A 457 -9.13 30.27 -13.45
C THR A 457 -10.25 30.40 -14.47
N VAL A 458 -10.97 29.30 -14.76
CA VAL A 458 -12.13 29.32 -15.66
C VAL A 458 -13.21 30.27 -15.13
N GLY A 459 -13.60 30.13 -13.87
CA GLY A 459 -14.61 30.99 -13.24
C GLY A 459 -14.23 32.47 -13.29
N ARG A 460 -12.96 32.81 -13.05
CA ARG A 460 -12.46 34.18 -13.10
C ARG A 460 -12.52 34.77 -14.51
N VAL A 461 -12.15 34.00 -15.54
CA VAL A 461 -12.23 34.46 -16.94
C VAL A 461 -13.69 34.63 -17.36
N LEU A 462 -14.58 33.70 -16.99
CA LEU A 462 -16.01 33.82 -17.27
C LEU A 462 -16.63 35.04 -16.58
N ALA A 463 -16.25 35.31 -15.33
CA ALA A 463 -16.71 36.49 -14.61
C ALA A 463 -16.25 37.81 -15.24
N GLN A 464 -15.05 37.85 -15.81
CA GLN A 464 -14.54 39.05 -16.50
C GLN A 464 -15.30 39.37 -17.80
N GLU A 465 -15.83 38.34 -18.45
CA GLU A 465 -16.62 38.45 -19.69
C GLU A 465 -18.14 38.51 -19.43
N ASP A 466 -18.55 38.74 -18.18
CA ASP A 466 -19.96 38.77 -17.73
C ASP A 466 -20.75 37.50 -18.10
N ILE A 467 -20.08 36.34 -18.20
CA ILE A 467 -20.72 35.05 -18.48
C ILE A 467 -21.14 34.40 -17.15
N PRO A 468 -22.45 34.15 -16.93
CA PRO A 468 -22.92 33.52 -15.70
C PRO A 468 -22.34 32.12 -15.52
N TYR A 469 -21.84 31.81 -14.33
CA TYR A 469 -21.38 30.47 -13.97
C TYR A 469 -21.84 30.07 -12.56
N PHE A 470 -21.82 28.76 -12.32
CA PHE A 470 -22.01 28.14 -11.01
C PHE A 470 -21.04 26.96 -10.88
N ALA A 471 -20.40 26.82 -9.72
CA ALA A 471 -19.37 25.80 -9.54
C ALA A 471 -19.66 24.84 -8.38
N LEU A 472 -19.20 23.59 -8.54
CA LEU A 472 -19.24 22.54 -7.52
C LEU A 472 -17.82 22.12 -7.12
N ASP A 473 -17.55 21.97 -5.83
CA ASP A 473 -16.31 21.39 -5.32
C ASP A 473 -16.57 20.47 -4.12
N LEU A 474 -15.68 19.49 -3.92
CA LEU A 474 -15.70 18.56 -2.79
C LEU A 474 -14.92 19.08 -1.57
N ASP A 475 -14.14 20.14 -1.71
CA ASP A 475 -13.35 20.73 -0.63
C ASP A 475 -14.14 21.83 0.09
N ILE A 476 -14.70 21.50 1.26
CA ILE A 476 -15.51 22.42 2.09
C ILE A 476 -14.72 23.71 2.42
N ALA A 477 -13.44 23.59 2.74
CA ALA A 477 -12.62 24.75 3.12
C ALA A 477 -12.48 25.72 1.94
N ARG A 478 -12.27 25.18 0.74
CA ARG A 478 -12.20 25.98 -0.49
C ARG A 478 -13.53 26.64 -0.83
N VAL A 479 -14.63 25.91 -0.72
CA VAL A 479 -15.98 26.44 -0.97
C VAL A 479 -16.29 27.59 -0.01
N GLN A 480 -15.97 27.45 1.28
CA GLN A 480 -16.20 28.50 2.27
C GLN A 480 -15.42 29.78 1.95
N VAL A 481 -14.14 29.65 1.57
CA VAL A 481 -13.32 30.80 1.17
C VAL A 481 -13.88 31.46 -0.09
N ALA A 482 -14.22 30.68 -1.12
CA ALA A 482 -14.77 31.21 -2.37
C ALA A 482 -16.13 31.90 -2.17
N ARG A 483 -17.04 31.30 -1.40
CA ARG A 483 -18.32 31.92 -1.04
C ARG A 483 -18.13 33.22 -0.25
N SER A 484 -17.17 33.26 0.68
CA SER A 484 -16.88 34.49 1.43
C SER A 484 -16.36 35.63 0.54
N ALA A 485 -15.78 35.30 -0.62
CA ALA A 485 -15.37 36.23 -1.65
C ALA A 485 -16.51 36.59 -2.65
N GLY A 486 -17.72 36.04 -2.46
CA GLY A 486 -18.87 36.28 -3.33
C GLY A 486 -18.93 35.40 -4.59
N GLU A 487 -18.09 34.36 -4.69
CA GLU A 487 -18.10 33.47 -5.85
C GLU A 487 -19.27 32.48 -5.80
N PRO A 488 -19.95 32.19 -6.93
CA PRO A 488 -21.12 31.32 -7.01
C PRO A 488 -20.71 29.83 -6.98
N VAL A 489 -20.19 29.39 -5.84
CA VAL A 489 -19.58 28.07 -5.64
C VAL A 489 -20.29 27.35 -4.50
N SER A 490 -20.50 26.05 -4.66
CA SER A 490 -21.15 25.23 -3.64
C SER A 490 -20.44 23.91 -3.40
N PHE A 491 -20.62 23.38 -2.19
CA PHE A 491 -20.11 22.06 -1.84
C PHE A 491 -21.01 20.99 -2.45
N GLY A 492 -20.46 20.11 -3.29
CA GLY A 492 -21.25 19.09 -3.95
C GLY A 492 -20.43 18.02 -4.65
N ASP A 493 -20.83 16.76 -4.44
CA ASP A 493 -20.28 15.62 -5.18
C ASP A 493 -20.99 15.46 -6.53
N ALA A 494 -20.34 15.92 -7.60
CA ALA A 494 -20.85 15.85 -8.96
C ALA A 494 -20.98 14.41 -9.51
N LYS A 495 -20.50 13.39 -8.79
CA LYS A 495 -20.76 11.97 -9.13
C LYS A 495 -22.20 11.55 -8.83
N ARG A 496 -22.94 12.35 -8.06
CA ARG A 496 -24.33 12.07 -7.68
C ARG A 496 -25.29 12.87 -8.55
N ARG A 497 -26.22 12.17 -9.21
CA ARG A 497 -27.23 12.78 -10.09
C ARG A 497 -28.04 13.87 -9.40
N GLU A 498 -28.46 13.64 -8.16
CA GLU A 498 -29.24 14.63 -7.38
C GLU A 498 -28.48 15.95 -7.17
N VAL A 499 -27.14 15.90 -7.07
CA VAL A 499 -26.31 17.09 -6.89
C VAL A 499 -26.18 17.87 -8.19
N LEU A 500 -26.03 17.18 -9.32
CA LEU A 500 -25.99 17.80 -10.65
C LEU A 500 -27.33 18.48 -10.98
N GLU A 501 -28.46 17.85 -10.66
CA GLU A 501 -29.79 18.47 -10.81
C GLU A 501 -29.93 19.72 -9.94
N ALA A 502 -29.53 19.63 -8.67
CA ALA A 502 -29.58 20.75 -7.73
C ALA A 502 -28.69 21.93 -8.18
N ALA A 503 -27.55 21.64 -8.81
CA ALA A 503 -26.67 22.64 -9.42
C ALA A 503 -27.21 23.25 -10.72
N GLY A 504 -28.39 22.82 -11.15
CA GLY A 504 -29.06 23.33 -12.34
C GLY A 504 -28.51 22.76 -13.64
N LEU A 505 -28.04 21.50 -13.68
CA LEU A 505 -27.55 20.87 -14.90
C LEU A 505 -28.52 21.02 -16.08
N GLY A 506 -29.82 20.79 -15.87
CA GLY A 506 -30.83 20.94 -16.94
C GLY A 506 -31.08 22.37 -17.42
N ARG A 507 -30.54 23.39 -16.72
CA ARG A 507 -30.59 24.82 -17.07
C ARG A 507 -29.23 25.38 -17.49
N ALA A 508 -28.18 24.58 -17.40
CA ALA A 508 -26.84 24.96 -17.78
C ALA A 508 -26.71 24.94 -19.31
N LYS A 509 -25.94 25.88 -19.86
CA LYS A 509 -25.65 25.93 -21.30
C LYS A 509 -24.57 24.93 -21.70
N MET A 510 -23.64 24.66 -20.78
CA MET A 510 -22.54 23.71 -20.93
C MET A 510 -21.95 23.35 -19.57
N VAL A 511 -21.21 22.23 -19.55
CA VAL A 511 -20.48 21.76 -18.37
C VAL A 511 -18.99 21.81 -18.64
N VAL A 512 -18.23 22.36 -17.69
CA VAL A 512 -16.77 22.36 -17.72
C VAL A 512 -16.25 21.52 -16.56
N VAL A 513 -15.60 20.41 -16.84
CA VAL A 513 -15.06 19.49 -15.82
C VAL A 513 -13.57 19.76 -15.64
N THR A 514 -13.16 20.21 -14.46
CA THR A 514 -11.75 20.59 -14.16
C THR A 514 -11.12 19.74 -13.05
N LEU A 515 -11.71 18.58 -12.75
CA LEU A 515 -11.23 17.63 -11.75
C LEU A 515 -9.83 17.10 -12.10
N ASN A 516 -9.01 16.85 -11.08
CA ASN A 516 -7.68 16.27 -11.26
C ASN A 516 -7.70 14.73 -11.38
N ASN A 517 -8.77 14.08 -10.92
CA ASN A 517 -8.89 12.62 -10.96
C ASN A 517 -9.65 12.20 -12.22
N MET A 518 -8.96 11.55 -13.14
CA MET A 518 -9.53 11.18 -14.44
C MET A 518 -10.68 10.17 -14.33
N HIS A 519 -10.65 9.25 -13.36
CA HIS A 519 -11.77 8.34 -13.11
C HIS A 519 -13.01 9.07 -12.59
N GLU A 520 -12.83 10.09 -11.74
CA GLU A 520 -13.96 10.92 -11.31
C GLU A 520 -14.53 11.73 -12.48
N THR A 521 -13.67 12.25 -13.36
CA THR A 521 -14.09 12.90 -14.61
C THR A 521 -14.94 11.95 -15.47
N GLN A 522 -14.53 10.68 -15.66
CA GLN A 522 -15.33 9.68 -16.38
C GLN A 522 -16.73 9.49 -15.74
N HIS A 523 -16.80 9.32 -14.42
CA HIS A 523 -18.08 9.16 -13.72
C HIS A 523 -18.99 10.39 -13.84
N VAL A 524 -18.41 11.60 -13.83
CA VAL A 524 -19.17 12.83 -14.04
C VAL A 524 -19.68 12.91 -15.47
N LEU A 525 -18.83 12.62 -16.48
CA LEU A 525 -19.24 12.60 -17.88
C LEU A 525 -20.39 11.62 -18.12
N ASP A 526 -20.26 10.38 -17.63
CA ASP A 526 -21.28 9.35 -17.78
C ASP A 526 -22.63 9.78 -17.16
N ASN A 527 -22.61 10.39 -15.97
CA ASN A 527 -23.82 10.92 -15.35
C ASN A 527 -24.42 12.11 -16.12
N VAL A 528 -23.60 13.06 -16.56
CA VAL A 528 -24.06 14.23 -17.30
C VAL A 528 -24.70 13.81 -18.63
N LEU A 529 -24.01 12.96 -19.40
CA LEU A 529 -24.46 12.53 -20.73
C LEU A 529 -25.60 11.52 -20.66
N SER A 530 -25.70 10.70 -19.61
CA SER A 530 -26.87 9.84 -19.41
C SER A 530 -28.13 10.62 -19.03
N MET A 531 -27.99 11.76 -18.35
CA MET A 531 -29.12 12.63 -17.98
C MET A 531 -29.50 13.60 -19.11
N HIS A 532 -28.51 14.20 -19.77
CA HIS A 532 -28.66 15.15 -20.85
C HIS A 532 -27.71 14.81 -22.01
N PRO A 533 -28.11 13.92 -22.93
CA PRO A 533 -27.23 13.43 -24.01
C PRO A 533 -26.68 14.51 -24.96
N ASN A 534 -27.36 15.65 -25.06
CA ASN A 534 -26.96 16.76 -25.94
C ASN A 534 -26.24 17.89 -25.18
N MET A 535 -25.86 17.70 -23.91
CA MET A 535 -25.16 18.71 -23.12
C MET A 535 -23.72 18.88 -23.64
N PRO A 536 -23.28 20.07 -24.06
CA PRO A 536 -21.88 20.29 -24.39
C PRO A 536 -21.02 20.16 -23.13
N VAL A 537 -20.08 19.23 -23.14
CA VAL A 537 -19.15 18.98 -22.03
C VAL A 537 -17.72 19.23 -22.46
N TYR A 538 -17.02 20.12 -21.76
CA TYR A 538 -15.60 20.39 -21.93
C TYR A 538 -14.83 19.78 -20.76
N ALA A 539 -13.95 18.83 -21.03
CA ALA A 539 -13.26 18.09 -19.99
C ALA A 539 -11.76 18.39 -19.99
N ARG A 540 -11.22 18.67 -18.81
CA ARG A 540 -9.77 18.76 -18.59
C ARG A 540 -9.19 17.35 -18.49
N ALA A 541 -8.11 17.09 -19.23
CA ALA A 541 -7.31 15.88 -19.16
C ALA A 541 -5.92 16.21 -18.61
N THR A 542 -5.54 15.58 -17.49
CA THR A 542 -4.19 15.74 -16.92
C THR A 542 -3.15 14.91 -17.64
N ASN A 543 -3.57 13.81 -18.27
CA ASN A 543 -2.72 12.96 -19.11
C ASN A 543 -3.34 12.83 -20.51
N ASP A 544 -2.50 12.68 -21.52
CA ASP A 544 -2.87 12.71 -22.93
C ASP A 544 -3.77 11.52 -23.32
N ASP A 545 -3.60 10.36 -22.69
CA ASP A 545 -4.42 9.15 -22.93
C ASP A 545 -5.92 9.40 -22.67
N TYR A 546 -6.23 10.29 -21.74
CA TYR A 546 -7.60 10.59 -21.38
C TYR A 546 -8.29 11.56 -22.35
N VAL A 547 -7.55 12.27 -23.20
CA VAL A 547 -8.14 13.15 -24.23
C VAL A 547 -9.04 12.34 -25.15
N LYS A 548 -8.50 11.24 -25.69
CA LYS A 548 -9.25 10.33 -26.56
C LYS A 548 -10.39 9.66 -25.79
N THR A 549 -10.10 9.17 -24.58
CA THR A 549 -11.09 8.51 -23.72
C THR A 549 -12.31 9.40 -23.45
N PHE A 550 -12.12 10.66 -23.06
CA PHE A 550 -13.22 11.58 -22.77
C PHE A 550 -14.00 11.96 -24.03
N THR A 551 -13.30 12.10 -25.16
CA THR A 551 -13.94 12.35 -26.46
C THR A 551 -14.82 11.17 -26.88
N ASP A 552 -14.33 9.94 -26.73
CA ASP A 552 -15.08 8.71 -27.05
C ASP A 552 -16.30 8.53 -26.13
N MET A 553 -16.22 9.03 -24.89
CA MET A 553 -17.35 9.06 -23.95
C MET A 553 -18.42 10.10 -24.29
N GLY A 554 -18.17 11.00 -25.26
CA GLY A 554 -19.11 12.03 -25.71
C GLY A 554 -18.85 13.43 -25.17
N ALA A 555 -17.65 13.73 -24.64
CA ALA A 555 -17.25 15.12 -24.43
C ALA A 555 -17.14 15.85 -25.79
N GLU A 556 -17.60 17.10 -25.82
CA GLU A 556 -17.50 17.95 -27.01
C GLU A 556 -16.03 18.23 -27.34
N GLU A 557 -15.24 18.54 -26.31
CA GLU A 557 -13.81 18.73 -26.41
C GLU A 557 -13.10 18.33 -25.12
N ALA A 558 -11.98 17.61 -25.25
CA ALA A 558 -11.10 17.27 -24.14
C ALA A 558 -9.76 18.01 -24.28
N VAL A 559 -9.37 18.75 -23.25
CA VAL A 559 -8.21 19.64 -23.28
C VAL A 559 -7.09 19.07 -22.41
N SER A 560 -5.93 18.78 -23.02
CA SER A 560 -4.75 18.32 -22.30
C SER A 560 -4.01 19.49 -21.65
N ASP A 561 -3.78 19.40 -20.34
CA ASP A 561 -3.00 20.37 -19.59
C ASP A 561 -1.58 20.54 -20.16
N THR A 562 -0.92 19.41 -20.43
CA THR A 562 0.49 19.38 -20.84
C THR A 562 0.65 19.92 -22.25
N LYS A 563 -0.20 19.46 -23.19
CA LYS A 563 -0.14 19.89 -24.60
C LYS A 563 -0.50 21.37 -24.76
N GLU A 564 -1.53 21.87 -24.08
CA GLU A 564 -1.87 23.31 -24.15
C GLU A 564 -0.79 24.19 -23.53
N THR A 565 -0.22 23.78 -22.39
CA THR A 565 0.91 24.51 -21.79
C THR A 565 2.10 24.55 -22.76
N GLY A 566 2.43 23.42 -23.39
CA GLY A 566 3.49 23.34 -24.40
C GLY A 566 3.23 24.20 -25.63
N LEU A 567 1.99 24.23 -26.12
CA LEU A 567 1.58 25.08 -27.26
C LEU A 567 1.75 26.56 -26.94
N VAL A 568 1.31 27.02 -25.76
CA VAL A 568 1.48 28.41 -25.34
C VAL A 568 2.95 28.81 -25.30
N LEU A 569 3.83 27.96 -24.75
CA LEU A 569 5.28 28.18 -24.74
C LEU A 569 5.88 28.21 -26.15
N ALA A 570 5.45 27.30 -27.03
CA ALA A 570 5.86 27.29 -28.44
C ALA A 570 5.44 28.59 -29.14
N GLY A 571 4.24 29.10 -28.86
CA GLY A 571 3.78 30.38 -29.37
C GLY A 571 4.67 31.55 -28.95
N TYR A 572 5.04 31.63 -27.66
CA TYR A 572 6.01 32.64 -27.19
C TYR A 572 7.38 32.50 -27.86
N ALA A 573 7.86 31.28 -28.05
CA ALA A 573 9.14 31.03 -28.72
C ALA A 573 9.10 31.45 -30.21
N MET A 574 7.99 31.19 -30.91
CA MET A 574 7.80 31.63 -32.29
C MET A 574 7.77 33.16 -32.40
N LEU A 575 7.02 33.83 -31.53
CA LEU A 575 6.97 35.30 -31.48
C LEU A 575 8.35 35.89 -31.17
N GLY A 576 9.07 35.32 -30.20
CA GLY A 576 10.43 35.74 -29.84
C GLY A 576 11.45 35.60 -30.98
N ASN A 577 11.19 34.69 -31.93
CA ASN A 577 12.02 34.49 -33.13
C ASN A 577 11.46 35.20 -34.38
N GLY A 578 10.55 36.18 -34.20
CA GLY A 578 10.09 37.04 -35.29
C GLY A 578 8.94 36.49 -36.13
N ALA A 579 8.30 35.40 -35.71
CA ALA A 579 7.06 34.96 -36.35
C ALA A 579 5.94 35.98 -36.12
N SER A 580 5.08 36.18 -37.13
CA SER A 580 3.91 37.06 -36.99
C SER A 580 2.85 36.43 -36.09
N TYR A 581 2.10 37.26 -35.36
CA TYR A 581 0.99 36.80 -34.51
C TYR A 581 -0.03 35.96 -35.29
N ARG A 582 -0.33 36.35 -36.53
CA ARG A 582 -1.23 35.60 -37.42
C ARG A 582 -0.71 34.19 -37.71
N HIS A 583 0.58 34.04 -37.99
CA HIS A 583 1.19 32.75 -38.26
C HIS A 583 1.21 31.85 -37.02
N VAL A 584 1.51 32.42 -35.85
CA VAL A 584 1.49 31.71 -34.56
C VAL A 584 0.07 31.22 -34.25
N TYR A 585 -0.92 32.12 -34.33
CA TYR A 585 -2.32 31.77 -34.11
C TYR A 585 -2.80 30.67 -35.07
N GLN A 586 -2.50 30.77 -36.37
CA GLN A 586 -2.87 29.75 -37.35
C GLN A 586 -2.22 28.41 -37.05
N THR A 587 -0.94 28.40 -36.68
CA THR A 587 -0.22 27.16 -36.32
C THR A 587 -0.84 26.49 -35.09
N MET A 588 -1.08 27.26 -34.02
CA MET A 588 -1.71 26.74 -32.79
C MET A 588 -3.15 26.26 -33.06
N ALA A 589 -3.93 27.03 -33.81
CA ALA A 589 -5.29 26.66 -34.19
C ALA A 589 -5.32 25.37 -35.03
N ASN A 590 -4.39 25.19 -35.97
CA ASN A 590 -4.29 23.97 -36.76
C ASN A 590 -3.95 22.74 -35.90
N ILE A 591 -3.07 22.89 -34.90
CA ILE A 591 -2.73 21.79 -33.98
C ILE A 591 -3.93 21.42 -33.09
N ARG A 592 -4.68 22.41 -32.60
CA ARG A 592 -5.92 22.17 -31.83
C ARG A 592 -7.01 21.52 -32.69
N HIS A 593 -7.23 22.02 -33.90
CA HIS A 593 -8.20 21.44 -34.85
C HIS A 593 -7.88 20.00 -35.24
N SER A 594 -6.59 19.63 -35.27
CA SER A 594 -6.16 18.25 -35.48
C SER A 594 -6.14 17.41 -34.20
N ARG A 595 -6.78 17.87 -33.12
CA ARG A 595 -6.85 17.22 -31.80
C ARG A 595 -5.47 16.77 -31.29
N TYR A 596 -4.47 17.63 -31.48
CA TYR A 596 -3.08 17.39 -31.09
C TYR A 596 -2.39 16.20 -31.78
N ALA A 597 -2.95 15.62 -32.85
CA ALA A 597 -2.34 14.51 -33.58
C ALA A 597 -0.93 14.84 -34.09
N ALA A 598 -0.65 16.12 -34.39
CA ALA A 598 0.67 16.58 -34.80
C ALA A 598 1.75 16.49 -33.70
N LEU A 599 1.33 16.40 -32.43
CA LEU A 599 2.22 16.28 -31.26
C LEU A 599 2.40 14.83 -30.79
N GLU A 600 1.67 13.87 -31.38
CA GLU A 600 1.79 12.46 -31.02
C GLU A 600 3.10 11.84 -31.55
N GLY A 601 3.85 11.23 -30.63
CA GLY A 601 4.93 10.27 -30.94
C GLY A 601 6.31 10.88 -31.20
N LEU A 602 6.87 11.65 -30.27
CA LEU A 602 8.31 12.00 -30.31
C LEU A 602 9.06 11.70 -29.00
N PHE A 603 8.38 11.58 -27.87
CA PHE A 603 8.99 11.22 -26.58
C PHE A 603 7.98 10.43 -25.73
N VAL A 604 8.39 9.27 -25.21
CA VAL A 604 7.72 8.61 -24.08
C VAL A 604 8.28 9.27 -22.83
N GLY A 605 7.44 9.90 -22.02
CA GLY A 605 7.85 10.52 -20.77
C GLY A 605 8.11 9.47 -19.69
N SER A 606 8.88 9.81 -18.66
CA SER A 606 9.07 8.95 -17.47
C SER A 606 7.79 8.65 -16.70
N ASP A 607 6.69 9.35 -17.01
CA ASP A 607 5.42 9.26 -16.30
C ASP A 607 4.45 8.27 -16.97
N ASP A 608 4.82 7.72 -18.13
CA ASP A 608 4.00 6.78 -18.93
C ASP A 608 4.22 5.30 -18.56
N GLU A 609 4.87 5.00 -17.42
CA GLU A 609 5.10 3.60 -17.00
C GLU A 609 3.85 2.87 -16.47
N ALA A 610 2.71 3.56 -16.35
CA ALA A 610 1.49 3.03 -15.74
C ALA A 610 0.33 2.90 -16.75
N GLY A 611 0.53 2.15 -17.84
CA GLY A 611 -0.53 1.98 -18.84
C GLY A 611 -0.27 0.96 -19.94
N PHE A 612 0.53 -0.09 -19.72
CA PHE A 612 0.78 -1.11 -20.75
C PHE A 612 -0.38 -2.10 -20.86
N GLY A 613 -1.47 -1.65 -21.49
CA GLY A 613 -2.58 -2.47 -21.98
C GLY A 613 -2.42 -2.84 -23.45
N GLU A 614 -2.85 -4.05 -23.80
CA GLU A 614 -2.72 -4.82 -25.05
C GLU A 614 -3.26 -4.21 -26.37
N ASN A 615 -3.33 -2.89 -26.54
CA ASN A 615 -3.89 -2.30 -27.76
C ASN A 615 -2.82 -1.71 -28.68
N GLY A 616 -2.28 -2.53 -29.59
CA GLY A 616 -1.87 -2.22 -30.97
C GLY A 616 -1.30 -0.83 -31.37
N GLU A 617 -0.70 -0.06 -30.48
CA GLU A 617 -0.23 1.29 -30.77
C GLU A 617 1.01 1.29 -31.67
N THR A 618 1.01 2.20 -32.64
CA THR A 618 2.11 2.38 -33.59
C THR A 618 3.22 3.18 -32.91
N VAL A 619 4.29 2.51 -32.51
CA VAL A 619 5.44 3.12 -31.83
C VAL A 619 6.41 3.64 -32.88
N ARG A 620 7.09 4.76 -32.59
CA ARG A 620 8.21 5.25 -33.40
C ARG A 620 9.53 4.90 -32.68
N HIS A 621 10.46 4.31 -33.41
CA HIS A 621 11.76 3.88 -32.86
C HIS A 621 12.91 4.38 -33.73
N ALA A 622 13.99 4.80 -33.09
CA ALA A 622 15.20 5.28 -33.74
C ALA A 622 16.37 4.39 -33.34
N PHE A 623 17.01 3.76 -34.32
CA PHE A 623 18.18 2.91 -34.08
C PHE A 623 19.32 3.26 -35.06
N PRO A 624 20.58 3.28 -34.58
CA PRO A 624 21.74 3.54 -35.43
C PRO A 624 22.18 2.28 -36.20
N LEU A 625 22.61 2.46 -37.45
CA LEU A 625 23.29 1.41 -38.21
C LEU A 625 24.78 1.45 -37.89
N ALA A 626 25.30 0.36 -37.32
CA ALA A 626 26.73 0.14 -37.19
C ALA A 626 27.38 0.02 -38.58
N ALA A 627 28.70 0.25 -38.69
CA ALA A 627 29.40 0.18 -39.97
C ALA A 627 29.31 -1.21 -40.63
N GLU A 628 29.17 -2.26 -39.82
CA GLU A 628 29.04 -3.66 -40.22
C GLU A 628 27.58 -4.12 -40.36
N ALA A 629 26.59 -3.24 -40.19
CA ALA A 629 25.18 -3.63 -40.23
C ALA A 629 24.77 -4.10 -41.64
N TYR A 630 23.94 -5.16 -41.72
CA TYR A 630 23.50 -5.77 -42.97
C TYR A 630 22.79 -4.81 -43.95
N ALA A 631 22.12 -3.79 -43.42
CA ALA A 631 21.44 -2.76 -44.22
C ALA A 631 22.40 -1.72 -44.85
N VAL A 632 23.66 -1.65 -44.41
CA VAL A 632 24.66 -0.71 -44.97
C VAL A 632 24.99 -1.10 -46.42
N GLY A 633 24.97 -0.12 -47.32
CA GLY A 633 25.16 -0.32 -48.77
C GLY A 633 23.89 -0.74 -49.52
N LYS A 634 22.78 -1.03 -48.82
CA LYS A 634 21.47 -1.26 -49.45
C LYS A 634 20.75 0.05 -49.72
N THR A 635 19.90 0.06 -50.75
CA THR A 635 19.03 1.20 -51.04
C THR A 635 17.72 1.10 -50.26
N VAL A 636 17.11 2.25 -49.94
CA VAL A 636 15.84 2.32 -49.21
C VAL A 636 14.74 1.48 -49.88
N GLY A 637 14.72 1.42 -51.22
CA GLY A 637 13.76 0.60 -51.97
C GLY A 637 13.94 -0.92 -51.84
N THR A 638 15.08 -1.39 -51.35
CA THR A 638 15.35 -2.83 -51.15
C THR A 638 15.07 -3.32 -49.73
N LEU A 639 14.65 -2.43 -48.83
CA LEU A 639 14.34 -2.76 -47.44
C LEU A 639 12.94 -3.39 -47.36
N PRO A 640 12.76 -4.50 -46.60
CA PRO A 640 11.50 -5.24 -46.50
C PRO A 640 10.46 -4.52 -45.61
N MET A 641 10.37 -3.20 -45.66
CA MET A 641 9.51 -2.41 -44.77
C MET A 641 8.03 -2.79 -44.89
N ALA A 642 7.55 -3.03 -46.12
CA ALA A 642 6.17 -3.44 -46.37
C ALA A 642 5.86 -4.84 -45.84
N ALA A 643 6.85 -5.75 -45.81
CA ALA A 643 6.70 -7.10 -45.27
C ALA A 643 6.55 -7.09 -43.74
N TYR A 644 7.20 -6.13 -43.07
CA TYR A 644 7.11 -5.93 -41.63
C TYR A 644 6.02 -4.93 -41.20
N GLY A 645 5.25 -4.36 -42.12
CA GLY A 645 4.22 -3.35 -41.76
C GLY A 645 4.80 -2.04 -41.22
N ILE A 646 6.06 -1.73 -41.53
CA ILE A 646 6.79 -0.56 -40.99
C ILE A 646 6.88 0.54 -42.04
N LYS A 647 6.88 1.79 -41.59
CA LYS A 647 7.14 2.97 -42.42
C LYS A 647 8.42 3.68 -41.97
N LEU A 648 9.37 3.90 -42.89
CA LEU A 648 10.50 4.79 -42.64
C LEU A 648 10.02 6.24 -42.70
N LEU A 649 10.27 7.00 -41.63
CA LEU A 649 9.88 8.40 -41.53
C LEU A 649 10.98 9.31 -42.09
N PHE A 650 12.22 9.11 -41.63
CA PHE A 650 13.38 9.86 -42.09
C PHE A 650 14.67 9.13 -41.72
N VAL A 651 15.75 9.48 -42.40
CA VAL A 651 17.12 9.04 -42.06
C VAL A 651 17.86 10.24 -41.49
N ARG A 652 18.51 10.07 -40.35
CA ARG A 652 19.43 11.07 -39.81
C ARG A 652 20.85 10.66 -40.13
N ARG A 653 21.52 11.44 -40.99
CA ARG A 653 22.94 11.29 -41.31
C ARG A 653 23.70 12.45 -40.68
N ARG A 654 24.61 12.13 -39.75
CA ARG A 654 25.34 13.13 -38.94
C ARG A 654 24.37 14.06 -38.20
N THR A 655 24.39 15.37 -38.50
CA THR A 655 23.51 16.39 -37.92
C THR A 655 22.30 16.73 -38.79
N GLY A 656 22.22 16.19 -40.02
CA GLY A 656 21.16 16.48 -40.97
C GLY A 656 20.01 15.46 -40.92
N ARG A 657 18.77 15.94 -41.08
CA ARG A 657 17.57 15.12 -41.23
C ARG A 657 17.21 15.04 -42.72
N ILE A 658 17.17 13.83 -43.26
CA ILE A 658 16.75 13.56 -44.64
C ILE A 658 15.32 13.02 -44.58
N GLU A 659 14.36 13.90 -44.85
CA GLU A 659 12.93 13.56 -44.92
C GLU A 659 12.61 12.95 -46.28
N ASN A 660 11.82 11.86 -46.32
CA ASN A 660 11.45 11.11 -47.53
C ASN A 660 12.64 10.73 -48.43
N PRO A 661 13.55 9.84 -47.98
CA PRO A 661 14.64 9.36 -48.83
C PRO A 661 14.09 8.61 -50.06
N ASP A 662 14.59 8.97 -51.24
CA ASP A 662 14.22 8.30 -52.49
C ASP A 662 14.59 6.81 -52.48
N ALA A 663 13.91 6.01 -53.31
CA ALA A 663 14.14 4.57 -53.38
C ALA A 663 15.59 4.17 -53.77
N SER A 664 16.34 5.09 -54.40
CA SER A 664 17.75 4.95 -54.74
C SER A 664 18.72 5.36 -53.63
N PHE A 665 18.23 5.91 -52.52
CA PHE A 665 19.06 6.38 -51.41
C PHE A 665 19.77 5.20 -50.72
N THR A 666 21.10 5.23 -50.68
CA THR A 666 21.94 4.19 -50.06
C THR A 666 22.25 4.50 -48.61
N LEU A 667 22.02 3.53 -47.73
CA LEU A 667 22.33 3.62 -46.29
C LEU A 667 23.83 3.47 -46.03
N GLU A 668 24.36 4.29 -45.13
CA GLU A 668 25.78 4.31 -44.74
C GLU A 668 25.94 3.97 -43.25
N GLY A 669 27.12 3.49 -42.87
CA GLY A 669 27.47 3.29 -41.47
C GLY A 669 27.39 4.59 -40.68
N GLY A 670 26.68 4.59 -39.55
CA GLY A 670 26.42 5.77 -38.73
C GLY A 670 25.12 6.51 -39.04
N ASP A 671 24.34 6.06 -40.04
CA ASP A 671 22.98 6.53 -40.24
C ASP A 671 22.06 6.08 -39.10
N VAL A 672 21.12 6.94 -38.69
CA VAL A 672 20.04 6.56 -37.76
C VAL A 672 18.73 6.49 -38.53
N LEU A 673 18.14 5.31 -38.56
CA LEU A 673 16.83 5.07 -39.16
C LEU A 673 15.75 5.39 -38.13
N VAL A 674 14.79 6.24 -38.49
CA VAL A 674 13.62 6.52 -37.66
C VAL A 674 12.39 5.93 -38.33
N VAL A 675 11.84 4.88 -37.72
CA VAL A 675 10.76 4.06 -38.26
C VAL A 675 9.52 4.11 -37.38
N ALA A 676 8.35 3.83 -37.97
CA ALA A 676 7.06 3.73 -37.29
C ALA A 676 6.38 2.40 -37.61
N GLY A 677 5.86 1.70 -36.60
CA GLY A 677 5.24 0.38 -36.73
C GLY A 677 4.89 -0.23 -35.37
N LYS A 678 4.45 -1.50 -35.34
CA LYS A 678 4.23 -2.21 -34.07
C LYS A 678 5.59 -2.56 -33.44
N LYS A 679 5.67 -2.58 -32.10
CA LYS A 679 6.93 -2.80 -31.37
C LYS A 679 7.65 -4.10 -31.77
N GLU A 680 6.93 -5.20 -31.88
CA GLU A 680 7.48 -6.51 -32.24
C GLU A 680 8.02 -6.54 -33.68
N GLU A 681 7.30 -5.87 -34.59
CA GLU A 681 7.70 -5.75 -35.99
C GLU A 681 8.95 -4.86 -36.12
N ILE A 682 9.00 -3.74 -35.38
CA ILE A 682 10.16 -2.84 -35.34
C ILE A 682 11.40 -3.58 -34.85
N ILE A 683 11.30 -4.34 -33.75
CA ILE A 683 12.43 -5.11 -33.22
C ILE A 683 12.89 -6.14 -34.26
N SER A 684 11.95 -6.80 -34.94
CA SER A 684 12.27 -7.75 -36.01
C SER A 684 12.99 -7.08 -37.19
N PHE A 685 12.52 -5.90 -37.60
CA PHE A 685 13.15 -5.13 -38.67
C PHE A 685 14.51 -4.53 -38.29
N GLU A 686 14.69 -4.12 -37.03
CA GLU A 686 15.98 -3.68 -36.50
C GLU A 686 16.98 -4.84 -36.51
N ASN A 687 16.58 -6.01 -36.02
CA ASN A 687 17.42 -7.22 -36.06
C ASN A 687 17.79 -7.60 -37.49
N TRP A 688 16.83 -7.57 -38.42
CA TRP A 688 17.11 -7.79 -39.84
C TRP A 688 18.08 -6.74 -40.40
N SER A 689 17.91 -5.47 -40.04
CA SER A 689 18.73 -4.36 -40.54
C SER A 689 20.18 -4.45 -40.01
N LEU A 690 20.35 -4.96 -38.80
CA LEU A 690 21.66 -5.11 -38.17
C LEU A 690 22.35 -6.43 -38.56
N GLN A 691 21.61 -7.54 -38.62
CA GLN A 691 22.16 -8.90 -38.69
C GLN A 691 21.78 -9.67 -39.97
N GLY A 692 20.77 -9.22 -40.72
CA GLY A 692 20.30 -9.89 -41.94
C GLY A 692 19.49 -11.17 -41.73
N ILE A 693 18.99 -11.39 -40.51
CA ILE A 693 18.19 -12.56 -40.09
C ILE A 693 16.72 -12.17 -40.00
#